data_AF-A0A4R4YSI8-F1
#
_entry.id   AF-A0A4R4YSI8-F1
#
_cell.length_a   1.000
_cell.length_b   1.000
_cell.length_c   1.000
_cell.angle_alpha   90.00
_cell.angle_beta   90.00
_cell.angle_gamma   90.00
#
_symmetry.space_group_name_H-M   'P 1'
#
loop_
_entity.id
_entity.type
_entity.pdbx_description
1 polymer ?
#
loop_
_entity_poly.entity_id
_entity_poly.type
_entity_poly.pdbx_seq_one_letter_code
_entity_poly.pdbx_strand_id
1 'polypeptide(L)'
;MARTVTGRSVTAGTLALVAALLGTTLTPPAAAGTSGASSRAGGAADACPGGWSTEATVWFGPPRIDTGIPNPGRDDGCTLLDVVWQEEPFATHGEFVSTVARATREFRDLGLLDEREAATIRSAAARSDVGGPADDSVPNTCTDRVALTFDDGPSFYRSQTLAILREKQVTATFFDVGMRIDANPRLPAFERREGHLVLNHTYEHPNLNQVTVPRLQTEMRTTEEALDRAGVERPFVGMRPPFLAANTQVRAELERLGFTVVSGDIDAADWLPDRPAEQLRADVAAGIADGRRNIFLHDGPIDTVAGPELMEALPLIIDDIRSAGLCFGTFDSTGAIVADRYVSSGEPIPSVVNAVPYLPLLFGGGNPPEPYRIITPTPITPAATTAAPAAHAASAVTAANAAFTTESPVSGSPATLATNAVSDACPNGWSPEETVWFGPPRVDTGIPNPQGPDGCTLLDRVWEREPFATHGAFVSAARAAADTFAAAGLLNGKDRDRVVAAAARTHVGGPRDTSVPNTCDRRLAIQFDDGPSHYRTETLRILRDKQVTGVFMDTGTRVEANPQFARFQLAEGHELLNHTHSHANLSQVLAAEGPDGVRREILAAEAAFAAAGAPISFKGIRPPFGAANAQVLRIIADMGYTAYMTRIGTDDWVPERTARQISDALVAQLHPGAIISLHDGPYDTPAGPGTNGALALLIDAARELGYCFGTVDRHGDVVADRLIPANQPIPVVENPVPYAPLVFPGEPPEPYVILD
;
A
#
# COMPACT_ATOMS: atom_id res chain seq x y z
N MET A 1 2.77 20.38 79.00
CA MET A 1 3.76 19.41 79.54
C MET A 1 4.20 18.55 78.36
N ALA A 2 5.38 18.72 77.76
CA ALA A 2 6.75 18.66 78.30
C ALA A 2 7.35 17.24 78.30
N ARG A 3 8.08 16.91 77.24
CA ARG A 3 9.39 16.23 77.33
C ARG A 3 10.26 16.51 76.09
N THR A 4 11.56 16.31 76.22
CA THR A 4 12.59 17.09 75.52
C THR A 4 13.78 16.25 75.04
N VAL A 5 14.38 16.70 73.92
CA VAL A 5 15.84 16.69 73.63
C VAL A 5 16.55 15.34 73.41
N THR A 6 16.95 15.07 72.16
CA THR A 6 18.35 15.06 71.63
C THR A 6 18.31 14.70 70.12
N GLY A 7 19.24 15.09 69.23
CA GLY A 7 20.26 16.15 69.34
C GLY A 7 21.69 15.72 68.93
N ARG A 8 22.06 15.77 67.64
CA ARG A 8 23.49 15.83 67.23
C ARG A 8 23.75 16.46 65.83
N SER A 9 24.89 17.12 65.73
CA SER A 9 25.52 17.83 64.58
C SER A 9 25.58 17.03 63.27
N VAL A 10 25.38 17.58 62.06
CA VAL A 10 25.86 18.83 61.40
C VAL A 10 27.24 18.72 60.74
N THR A 11 27.25 18.76 59.40
CA THR A 11 28.12 19.56 58.51
C THR A 11 27.46 19.62 57.11
N ALA A 12 27.60 20.64 56.26
CA ALA A 12 27.78 22.09 56.42
C ALA A 12 27.71 22.70 54.99
N GLY A 13 26.62 23.39 54.59
CA GLY A 13 26.42 23.62 53.15
C GLY A 13 25.49 24.74 52.64
N THR A 14 24.75 25.49 53.46
CA THR A 14 23.95 26.63 52.96
C THR A 14 23.72 27.73 54.00
N LEU A 15 24.18 28.95 53.66
CA LEU A 15 23.49 30.20 53.96
C LEU A 15 22.79 30.63 52.63
N ALA A 16 21.79 31.52 52.58
CA ALA A 16 21.42 32.54 53.55
C ALA A 16 19.92 32.90 53.53
N LEU A 17 19.57 33.87 54.41
CA LEU A 17 18.42 34.78 54.33
C LEU A 17 17.01 34.25 54.66
N VAL A 18 16.75 34.20 55.96
CA VAL A 18 15.42 34.54 56.51
C VAL A 18 15.11 36.02 56.22
N ALA A 19 14.00 36.30 55.54
CA ALA A 19 13.39 37.63 55.48
C ALA A 19 11.87 37.54 55.23
N ALA A 20 11.11 38.53 55.72
CA ALA A 20 9.74 38.85 55.31
C ALA A 20 8.59 37.83 55.54
N LEU A 21 8.64 37.03 56.61
CA LEU A 21 7.40 36.57 57.27
C LEU A 21 6.95 37.64 58.28
N LEU A 22 6.00 38.52 57.91
CA LEU A 22 5.13 39.38 58.75
C LEU A 22 4.42 40.44 57.86
N GLY A 23 3.08 40.56 57.87
CA GLY A 23 2.40 41.59 57.05
C GLY A 23 0.86 41.52 56.87
N THR A 24 0.09 41.17 57.90
CA THR A 24 -1.39 41.00 57.87
C THR A 24 -2.23 42.21 57.43
N THR A 25 -3.35 41.98 56.72
CA THR A 25 -4.60 42.78 56.83
C THR A 25 -5.88 41.91 56.72
N LEU A 26 -7.02 42.48 57.09
CA LEU A 26 -8.32 41.87 57.47
C LEU A 26 -9.43 42.93 57.18
N THR A 27 -10.76 42.75 57.04
CA THR A 27 -11.80 41.67 57.10
C THR A 27 -13.19 42.32 56.79
N PRO A 28 -14.36 41.63 56.68
CA PRO A 28 -14.72 40.21 56.45
C PRO A 28 -15.81 40.05 55.31
N PRO A 29 -17.06 39.51 55.43
CA PRO A 29 -17.68 38.77 54.31
C PRO A 29 -18.99 39.36 53.71
N ALA A 30 -19.43 38.78 52.58
CA ALA A 30 -20.78 38.92 52.02
C ALA A 30 -21.26 37.58 51.43
N ALA A 31 -22.57 37.41 51.19
CA ALA A 31 -23.19 36.10 50.96
C ALA A 31 -23.92 35.96 49.61
N ALA A 32 -24.05 34.70 49.17
CA ALA A 32 -25.05 34.14 48.25
C ALA A 32 -25.31 34.87 46.90
N GLY A 33 -24.84 34.27 45.81
CA GLY A 33 -25.25 34.57 44.43
C GLY A 33 -25.09 33.34 43.54
N THR A 34 -26.07 33.07 42.67
CA THR A 34 -26.07 31.92 41.75
C THR A 34 -25.50 32.27 40.37
N SER A 35 -25.07 31.23 39.65
CA SER A 35 -24.86 31.17 38.18
C SER A 35 -23.82 32.10 37.57
N GLY A 36 -22.93 31.52 36.76
CA GLY A 36 -21.97 32.26 35.93
C GLY A 36 -20.74 31.42 35.61
N ALA A 37 -20.81 30.59 34.56
CA ALA A 37 -19.62 30.00 33.97
C ALA A 37 -18.83 31.13 33.29
N SER A 38 -17.80 31.65 33.97
CA SER A 38 -16.95 32.72 33.45
C SER A 38 -15.71 32.13 32.80
N SER A 39 -15.54 32.41 31.50
CA SER A 39 -14.29 32.18 30.79
C SER A 39 -13.11 32.83 31.53
N ARG A 40 -12.01 32.09 31.70
CA ARG A 40 -10.73 32.60 32.20
C ARG A 40 -9.67 32.52 31.10
N ALA A 41 -9.63 33.53 30.25
CA ALA A 41 -8.44 33.80 29.44
C ALA A 41 -7.42 34.57 30.29
N GLY A 42 -6.14 34.20 30.20
CA GLY A 42 -5.06 34.80 31.00
C GLY A 42 -4.74 34.04 32.28
N GLY A 43 -4.07 32.89 32.13
CA GLY A 43 -3.29 32.28 33.22
C GLY A 43 -1.97 33.04 33.44
N ALA A 44 -1.38 32.88 34.61
CA ALA A 44 0.04 33.19 34.80
C ALA A 44 0.89 32.10 34.11
N ALA A 45 2.17 32.39 33.85
CA ALA A 45 3.09 31.35 33.41
C ALA A 45 3.26 30.29 34.52
N ASP A 46 3.26 29.02 34.14
CA ASP A 46 3.49 27.89 35.03
C ASP A 46 4.80 28.07 35.82
N ALA A 47 4.75 27.80 37.13
CA ALA A 47 5.89 27.88 38.02
C ALA A 47 6.78 26.62 37.97
N CYS A 48 6.30 25.51 37.39
CA CYS A 48 6.99 24.24 37.36
C CYS A 48 7.56 23.88 35.96
N PRO A 49 8.75 23.27 35.89
CA PRO A 49 9.35 22.84 34.63
C PRO A 49 8.78 21.49 34.17
N GLY A 50 7.54 21.52 33.66
CA GLY A 50 6.91 20.36 33.03
C GLY A 50 5.83 20.78 32.00
N GLY A 51 4.84 21.56 32.43
CA GLY A 51 3.70 21.94 31.60
C GLY A 51 2.66 20.82 31.42
N TRP A 52 2.64 19.80 32.28
CA TRP A 52 1.62 18.75 32.21
C TRP A 52 0.23 19.35 32.47
N SER A 53 -0.75 19.09 31.61
CA SER A 53 -2.09 19.69 31.75
C SER A 53 -2.93 19.01 32.82
N THR A 54 -3.98 19.71 33.28
CA THR A 54 -4.97 19.15 34.22
C THR A 54 -5.99 18.21 33.59
N GLU A 55 -5.98 18.11 32.26
CA GLU A 55 -6.87 17.24 31.47
C GLU A 55 -6.27 15.84 31.25
N ALA A 56 -4.96 15.69 31.46
CA ALA A 56 -4.28 14.40 31.47
C ALA A 56 -4.64 13.55 32.70
N THR A 57 -4.45 12.22 32.62
CA THR A 57 -4.41 11.35 33.80
C THR A 57 -3.01 11.30 34.40
N VAL A 58 -2.90 10.90 35.66
CA VAL A 58 -1.62 10.56 36.30
C VAL A 58 -1.19 9.17 35.86
N TRP A 59 0.02 9.02 35.31
CA TRP A 59 0.59 7.75 34.86
C TRP A 59 2.10 7.68 35.07
N PHE A 60 2.67 6.46 35.12
CA PHE A 60 4.11 6.28 35.36
C PHE A 60 4.75 5.13 34.55
N GLY A 61 5.91 5.45 33.95
CA GLY A 61 6.98 4.51 33.54
C GLY A 61 6.64 3.43 32.51
N PRO A 62 7.62 2.59 32.14
CA PRO A 62 7.36 1.31 31.50
C PRO A 62 6.90 0.25 32.53
N PRO A 63 6.00 -0.68 32.14
CA PRO A 63 4.96 -0.47 31.13
C PRO A 63 4.01 0.65 31.56
N ARG A 64 3.39 1.41 30.64
CA ARG A 64 2.62 2.64 30.95
C ARG A 64 1.48 2.39 31.93
N ILE A 65 1.69 2.67 33.23
CA ILE A 65 0.66 2.47 34.26
C ILE A 65 -0.17 3.74 34.42
N ASP A 66 -1.24 3.82 33.63
CA ASP A 66 -2.34 4.75 33.92
C ASP A 66 -3.01 4.42 35.27
N THR A 67 -3.38 5.47 36.00
CA THR A 67 -4.11 5.37 37.27
C THR A 67 -5.62 5.53 37.10
N GLY A 68 -6.08 6.08 35.97
CA GLY A 68 -7.46 6.51 35.75
C GLY A 68 -7.86 7.71 36.63
N ILE A 69 -6.91 8.36 37.31
CA ILE A 69 -7.12 9.57 38.12
C ILE A 69 -6.66 10.77 37.29
N PRO A 70 -7.45 11.86 37.17
CA PRO A 70 -6.99 13.11 36.58
C PRO A 70 -5.73 13.65 37.26
N ASN A 71 -4.98 14.50 36.55
CA ASN A 71 -3.76 15.14 37.03
C ASN A 71 -4.08 16.52 37.64
N PRO A 72 -4.43 16.65 38.94
CA PRO A 72 -4.92 17.93 39.47
C PRO A 72 -3.84 19.01 39.44
N GLY A 73 -4.26 20.24 39.11
CA GLY A 73 -3.43 21.44 39.15
C GLY A 73 -3.64 22.28 40.41
N ARG A 74 -2.63 23.08 40.73
CA ARG A 74 -2.64 24.11 41.79
C ARG A 74 -3.05 25.48 41.23
N ASP A 75 -3.33 26.43 42.12
CA ASP A 75 -3.57 27.84 41.76
C ASP A 75 -2.34 28.56 41.14
N ASP A 76 -1.15 27.95 41.19
CA ASP A 76 0.11 28.43 40.58
C ASP A 76 0.43 27.79 39.22
N GLY A 77 -0.45 26.93 38.70
CA GLY A 77 -0.31 26.23 37.42
C GLY A 77 0.18 24.78 37.55
N CYS A 78 1.08 24.52 38.51
CA CYS A 78 1.75 23.22 38.65
C CYS A 78 0.76 22.07 38.91
N THR A 79 0.91 20.96 38.19
CA THR A 79 0.17 19.71 38.41
C THR A 79 0.98 18.66 39.17
N LEU A 80 0.37 17.51 39.47
CA LEU A 80 1.05 16.44 40.19
C LEU A 80 2.20 15.86 39.39
N LEU A 81 2.05 15.70 38.07
CA LEU A 81 3.12 15.22 37.21
C LEU A 81 4.30 16.20 37.15
N ASP A 82 4.07 17.52 37.08
CA ASP A 82 5.15 18.51 37.09
C ASP A 82 6.00 18.41 38.37
N VAL A 83 5.33 18.33 39.52
CA VAL A 83 5.98 18.26 40.85
C VAL A 83 6.69 16.92 41.08
N VAL A 84 6.29 15.85 40.38
CA VAL A 84 7.04 14.58 40.36
C VAL A 84 8.26 14.69 39.45
N TRP A 85 8.07 15.05 38.18
CA TRP A 85 9.12 14.98 37.16
C TRP A 85 10.16 16.11 37.26
N GLN A 86 9.88 17.21 37.97
CA GLN A 86 10.88 18.23 38.33
C GLN A 86 12.09 17.65 39.10
N GLU A 87 11.96 16.46 39.71
CA GLU A 87 13.02 15.79 40.46
C GLU A 87 13.70 14.64 39.69
N GLU A 88 13.56 14.61 38.38
CA GLU A 88 14.38 13.75 37.51
C GLU A 88 15.86 14.21 37.41
N PRO A 89 16.80 13.30 37.11
CA PRO A 89 16.62 11.84 36.99
C PRO A 89 16.66 11.14 38.36
N PHE A 90 15.77 10.18 38.58
CA PHE A 90 15.79 9.35 39.79
C PHE A 90 16.91 8.32 39.72
N ALA A 91 17.83 8.34 40.70
CA ALA A 91 18.95 7.40 40.75
C ALA A 91 18.53 6.00 41.24
N THR A 92 17.35 5.85 41.86
CA THR A 92 16.75 4.56 42.21
C THR A 92 15.22 4.57 42.16
N HIS A 93 14.61 3.41 41.94
CA HIS A 93 13.16 3.22 42.04
C HIS A 93 12.60 3.61 43.42
N GLY A 94 13.36 3.36 44.49
CA GLY A 94 12.97 3.76 45.84
C GLY A 94 12.90 5.29 46.03
N GLU A 95 13.75 6.03 45.32
CA GLU A 95 13.74 7.51 45.29
C GLU A 95 12.51 8.02 44.53
N PHE A 96 12.26 7.52 43.32
CA PHE A 96 11.06 7.81 42.54
C PHE A 96 9.76 7.58 43.35
N VAL A 97 9.58 6.38 43.91
CA VAL A 97 8.40 6.04 44.73
C VAL A 97 8.30 6.95 45.96
N SER A 98 9.42 7.39 46.53
CA SER A 98 9.40 8.35 47.65
C SER A 98 8.95 9.76 47.22
N THR A 99 9.31 10.20 46.02
CA THR A 99 8.89 11.48 45.43
C THR A 99 7.41 11.45 45.05
N VAL A 100 6.91 10.40 44.38
CA VAL A 100 5.45 10.26 44.12
C VAL A 100 4.68 10.18 45.44
N ALA A 101 5.18 9.45 46.44
CA ALA A 101 4.55 9.40 47.76
C ALA A 101 4.57 10.75 48.49
N ARG A 102 5.51 11.65 48.19
CA ARG A 102 5.56 13.02 48.70
C ARG A 102 4.57 13.94 47.98
N ALA A 103 4.61 13.98 46.64
CA ALA A 103 3.69 14.79 45.83
C ALA A 103 2.22 14.41 46.12
N THR A 104 1.88 13.11 46.10
CA THR A 104 0.50 12.65 46.42
C THR A 104 0.02 13.04 47.81
N ARG A 105 0.91 13.15 48.82
CA ARG A 105 0.53 13.67 50.14
C ARG A 105 0.27 15.17 50.09
N GLU A 106 1.11 15.94 49.41
CA GLU A 106 0.95 17.39 49.29
C GLU A 106 -0.35 17.76 48.56
N PHE A 107 -0.63 17.15 47.41
CA PHE A 107 -1.88 17.37 46.66
C PHE A 107 -3.12 16.94 47.46
N ARG A 108 -3.06 15.84 48.21
CA ARG A 108 -4.13 15.44 49.14
C ARG A 108 -4.31 16.44 50.28
N ASP A 109 -3.22 16.95 50.85
CA ASP A 109 -3.26 17.93 51.96
C ASP A 109 -3.73 19.33 51.50
N LEU A 110 -3.61 19.62 50.19
CA LEU A 110 -4.27 20.75 49.52
C LEU A 110 -5.75 20.49 49.18
N GLY A 111 -6.26 19.26 49.38
CA GLY A 111 -7.63 18.86 49.04
C GLY A 111 -7.88 18.58 47.55
N LEU A 112 -6.81 18.42 46.76
CA LEU A 112 -6.85 18.16 45.31
C LEU A 112 -6.91 16.67 44.95
N LEU A 113 -6.76 15.77 45.93
CA LEU A 113 -6.90 14.32 45.82
C LEU A 113 -7.56 13.76 47.08
N ASP A 114 -8.39 12.73 46.96
CA ASP A 114 -8.81 11.89 48.07
C ASP A 114 -7.77 10.79 48.41
N GLU A 115 -7.95 10.08 49.54
CA GLU A 115 -6.99 9.06 49.96
C GLU A 115 -7.03 7.78 49.11
N ARG A 116 -8.13 7.49 48.41
CA ARG A 116 -8.25 6.38 47.45
C ARG A 116 -7.50 6.72 46.16
N GLU A 117 -7.68 7.93 45.65
CA GLU A 117 -6.95 8.46 44.48
C GLU A 117 -5.44 8.48 44.77
N ALA A 118 -5.04 9.09 45.89
CA ALA A 118 -3.65 9.11 46.33
C ALA A 118 -3.08 7.69 46.57
N ALA A 119 -3.89 6.73 47.06
CA ALA A 119 -3.47 5.34 47.17
C ALA A 119 -3.30 4.65 45.81
N THR A 120 -4.18 4.92 44.84
CA THR A 120 -4.07 4.40 43.47
C THR A 120 -2.79 4.90 42.80
N ILE A 121 -2.52 6.21 42.87
CA ILE A 121 -1.31 6.84 42.31
C ILE A 121 -0.04 6.25 42.93
N ARG A 122 0.04 6.16 44.27
CA ARG A 122 1.19 5.53 44.95
C ARG A 122 1.33 4.04 44.60
N SER A 123 0.22 3.34 44.35
CA SER A 123 0.23 1.93 43.96
C SER A 123 0.67 1.73 42.50
N ALA A 124 0.40 2.68 41.60
CA ALA A 124 0.94 2.66 40.24
C ALA A 124 2.45 2.90 40.22
N ALA A 125 2.94 3.93 40.93
CA ALA A 125 4.37 4.21 41.04
C ALA A 125 5.16 3.03 41.62
N ALA A 126 4.59 2.29 42.58
CA ALA A 126 5.21 1.07 43.15
C ALA A 126 5.08 -0.19 42.26
N ARG A 127 4.61 -0.07 41.02
CA ARG A 127 4.53 -1.14 40.01
C ARG A 127 5.23 -0.81 38.69
N SER A 128 5.47 0.46 38.39
CA SER A 128 6.20 0.91 37.19
C SER A 128 7.71 0.78 37.41
N ASP A 129 8.49 0.45 36.38
CA ASP A 129 9.93 0.22 36.53
C ASP A 129 10.78 1.49 36.72
N VAL A 130 10.18 2.69 36.82
CA VAL A 130 10.87 4.01 36.90
C VAL A 130 11.99 4.04 37.94
N GLY A 131 13.18 4.50 37.55
CA GLY A 131 14.41 4.51 38.36
C GLY A 131 14.96 3.11 38.70
N GLY A 132 14.34 2.04 38.20
CA GLY A 132 14.74 0.65 38.42
C GLY A 132 15.68 0.13 37.33
N PRO A 133 16.15 -1.13 37.44
CA PRO A 133 17.03 -1.74 36.43
C PRO A 133 16.39 -1.98 35.05
N ALA A 134 15.10 -1.67 34.91
CA ALA A 134 14.31 -1.77 33.69
C ALA A 134 13.61 -0.44 33.32
N ASP A 135 13.96 0.69 33.96
CA ASP A 135 13.63 2.00 33.41
C ASP A 135 14.50 2.23 32.19
N ASP A 136 13.92 2.13 31.00
CA ASP A 136 14.60 2.37 29.74
C ASP A 136 14.56 3.87 29.34
N SER A 137 13.73 4.67 29.99
CA SER A 137 13.41 6.03 29.54
C SER A 137 14.59 7.01 29.52
N VAL A 138 14.43 8.04 28.68
CA VAL A 138 15.34 9.19 28.61
C VAL A 138 14.87 10.29 29.58
N PRO A 139 15.73 10.78 30.49
CA PRO A 139 15.40 11.86 31.41
C PRO A 139 14.95 13.15 30.70
N ASN A 140 13.93 13.79 31.24
CA ASN A 140 13.21 14.90 30.62
C ASN A 140 13.78 16.29 30.98
N THR A 141 15.09 16.33 31.28
CA THR A 141 15.82 17.50 31.79
C THR A 141 16.60 18.20 30.68
N CYS A 142 16.12 19.35 30.23
CA CYS A 142 16.63 20.09 29.07
C CYS A 142 16.53 21.61 29.25
N THR A 143 17.06 22.37 28.29
CA THR A 143 16.98 23.85 28.28
C THR A 143 15.66 24.37 27.70
N ASP A 144 15.05 23.64 26.77
CA ASP A 144 13.87 24.02 25.98
C ASP A 144 13.28 22.75 25.29
N ARG A 145 12.09 22.83 24.70
CA ARG A 145 11.34 21.67 24.14
C ARG A 145 10.99 21.84 22.66
N VAL A 146 11.09 20.74 21.90
CA VAL A 146 10.56 20.64 20.53
C VAL A 146 9.45 19.61 20.43
N ALA A 147 8.45 19.89 19.59
CA ALA A 147 7.47 18.90 19.16
C ALA A 147 7.93 18.32 17.82
N LEU A 148 7.97 16.99 17.75
CA LEU A 148 8.17 16.23 16.52
C LEU A 148 6.80 15.77 16.02
N THR A 149 6.40 16.15 14.81
CA THR A 149 5.03 15.97 14.33
C THR A 149 5.00 15.40 12.92
N PHE A 150 4.04 14.51 12.65
CA PHE A 150 3.89 13.82 11.36
C PHE A 150 2.43 13.88 10.89
N ASP A 151 2.20 14.40 9.68
CA ASP A 151 0.86 14.54 9.07
C ASP A 151 0.52 13.40 8.08
N ASP A 152 -0.72 13.36 7.60
CA ASP A 152 -1.18 12.54 6.47
C ASP A 152 -1.17 11.01 6.68
N GLY A 153 -0.94 10.50 7.90
CA GLY A 153 -0.84 9.06 8.18
C GLY A 153 -2.11 8.38 8.71
N PRO A 154 -2.04 7.10 9.15
CA PRO A 154 -0.89 6.19 9.07
C PRO A 154 -0.45 5.82 7.64
N SER A 155 0.85 5.78 7.40
CA SER A 155 1.51 5.40 6.13
C SER A 155 2.14 4.01 6.14
N PHE A 156 2.58 3.53 4.98
CA PHE A 156 3.48 2.37 4.84
C PHE A 156 4.68 2.43 5.81
N TYR A 157 5.31 3.61 5.91
CA TYR A 157 6.47 3.82 6.77
C TYR A 157 6.14 4.04 8.25
N ARG A 158 4.86 4.19 8.66
CA ARG A 158 4.47 4.40 10.07
C ARG A 158 5.12 3.38 11.01
N SER A 159 5.17 2.11 10.61
CA SER A 159 5.81 1.04 11.40
C SER A 159 7.33 1.23 11.55
N GLN A 160 8.01 1.82 10.56
CA GLN A 160 9.43 2.16 10.62
C GLN A 160 9.68 3.47 11.39
N THR A 161 8.84 4.49 11.19
CA THR A 161 8.82 5.72 12.01
C THR A 161 8.70 5.37 13.48
N LEU A 162 7.77 4.49 13.85
CA LEU A 162 7.60 3.99 15.22
C LEU A 162 8.79 3.16 15.70
N ALA A 163 9.44 2.37 14.84
CA ALA A 163 10.65 1.64 15.20
C ALA A 163 11.81 2.59 15.53
N ILE A 164 12.00 3.66 14.76
CA ILE A 164 13.00 4.70 15.00
C ILE A 164 12.68 5.48 16.28
N LEU A 165 11.43 5.90 16.46
CA LEU A 165 10.97 6.60 17.67
C LEU A 165 11.11 5.72 18.94
N ARG A 166 10.90 4.41 18.82
CA ARG A 166 11.12 3.42 19.88
C ARG A 166 12.61 3.19 20.17
N GLU A 167 13.45 3.01 19.16
CA GLU A 167 14.91 2.86 19.34
C GLU A 167 15.53 4.11 19.96
N LYS A 168 15.11 5.29 19.47
CA LYS A 168 15.55 6.58 20.01
C LYS A 168 14.83 6.96 21.31
N GLN A 169 13.72 6.33 21.66
CA GLN A 169 12.92 6.61 22.85
C GLN A 169 12.43 8.08 22.87
N VAL A 170 11.58 8.41 21.91
CA VAL A 170 11.05 9.76 21.65
C VAL A 170 9.54 9.71 21.40
N THR A 171 8.75 10.56 22.06
CA THR A 171 7.34 10.76 21.68
C THR A 171 7.20 11.80 20.57
N ALA A 172 6.05 11.74 19.89
CA ALA A 172 5.73 12.52 18.70
C ALA A 172 4.22 12.79 18.69
N THR A 173 3.79 13.72 17.84
CA THR A 173 2.35 13.92 17.56
C THR A 173 2.04 13.51 16.13
N PHE A 174 1.17 12.52 15.97
CA PHE A 174 0.63 12.10 14.67
C PHE A 174 -0.68 12.85 14.40
N PHE A 175 -0.79 13.48 13.23
CA PHE A 175 -2.02 14.06 12.70
C PHE A 175 -2.54 13.12 11.62
N ASP A 176 -3.48 12.26 12.02
CA ASP A 176 -3.91 11.12 11.22
C ASP A 176 -5.20 11.40 10.45
N VAL A 177 -5.24 10.89 9.22
CA VAL A 177 -6.35 11.02 8.28
C VAL A 177 -7.39 9.94 8.55
N GLY A 178 -8.65 10.33 8.71
CA GLY A 178 -9.74 9.44 9.11
C GLY A 178 -9.90 8.17 8.28
N MET A 179 -9.76 8.25 6.95
CA MET A 179 -9.81 7.04 6.11
C MET A 179 -8.62 6.09 6.32
N ARG A 180 -7.45 6.60 6.72
CA ARG A 180 -6.26 5.78 7.05
C ARG A 180 -6.39 5.14 8.44
N ILE A 181 -7.04 5.85 9.38
CA ILE A 181 -7.40 5.33 10.71
C ILE A 181 -8.40 4.17 10.59
N ASP A 182 -9.48 4.32 9.81
CA ASP A 182 -10.46 3.23 9.61
C ASP A 182 -9.87 2.01 8.89
N ALA A 183 -8.87 2.23 8.03
CA ALA A 183 -8.13 1.17 7.34
C ALA A 183 -7.13 0.45 8.28
N ASN A 184 -6.40 1.19 9.14
CA ASN A 184 -5.39 0.64 10.03
C ASN A 184 -5.66 0.91 11.53
N PRO A 185 -6.85 0.61 12.08
CA PRO A 185 -7.27 1.09 13.41
C PRO A 185 -6.43 0.54 14.58
N ARG A 186 -5.51 -0.40 14.32
CA ARG A 186 -4.57 -0.92 15.32
C ARG A 186 -3.35 -0.02 15.52
N LEU A 187 -2.97 0.80 14.53
CA LEU A 187 -1.81 1.69 14.58
C LEU A 187 -2.01 2.90 15.51
N PRO A 188 -3.00 3.79 15.32
CA PRO A 188 -3.17 4.97 16.19
C PRO A 188 -3.54 4.58 17.63
N ALA A 189 -4.20 3.44 17.81
CA ALA A 189 -4.43 2.84 19.12
C ALA A 189 -3.12 2.40 19.81
N PHE A 190 -2.19 1.81 19.05
CA PHE A 190 -0.87 1.38 19.53
C PHE A 190 0.05 2.56 19.81
N GLU A 191 0.05 3.57 18.94
CA GLU A 191 0.82 4.81 19.11
C GLU A 191 0.48 5.50 20.43
N ARG A 192 -0.81 5.53 20.81
CA ARG A 192 -1.25 6.05 22.10
C ARG A 192 -0.78 5.18 23.29
N ARG A 193 -0.55 3.88 23.10
CA ARG A 193 0.05 2.97 24.10
C ARG A 193 1.57 3.12 24.22
N GLU A 194 2.28 3.52 23.16
CA GLU A 194 3.69 3.95 23.16
C GLU A 194 3.89 5.37 23.77
N GLY A 195 2.79 6.07 24.07
CA GLY A 195 2.79 7.41 24.67
C GLY A 195 2.60 8.57 23.68
N HIS A 196 2.76 8.34 22.37
CA HIS A 196 2.55 9.37 21.34
C HIS A 196 1.16 10.01 21.44
N LEU A 197 1.06 11.26 20.99
CA LEU A 197 -0.21 11.96 20.84
C LEU A 197 -0.75 11.71 19.42
N VAL A 198 -2.05 11.44 19.29
CA VAL A 198 -2.70 11.21 17.98
C VAL A 198 -3.90 12.13 17.86
N LEU A 199 -3.92 12.95 16.81
CA LEU A 199 -4.87 14.04 16.57
C LEU A 199 -5.47 13.97 15.16
N ASN A 200 -6.47 14.79 14.91
CA ASN A 200 -7.31 14.75 13.71
C ASN A 200 -6.67 15.52 12.54
N HIS A 201 -6.68 14.93 11.34
CA HIS A 201 -6.19 15.56 10.10
C HIS A 201 -7.20 15.48 8.95
N THR A 202 -8.50 15.62 9.26
CA THR A 202 -9.65 15.39 8.35
C THR A 202 -9.80 13.94 7.88
N TYR A 203 -10.91 13.61 7.21
CA TYR A 203 -11.24 12.25 6.80
C TYR A 203 -10.74 11.94 5.37
N GLU A 204 -10.85 12.92 4.46
CA GLU A 204 -10.44 12.78 3.04
C GLU A 204 -9.25 13.69 2.63
N HIS A 205 -8.54 14.31 3.59
CA HIS A 205 -7.45 15.29 3.35
C HIS A 205 -7.80 16.49 2.43
N PRO A 206 -9.03 17.08 2.42
CA PRO A 206 -9.32 18.20 1.53
C PRO A 206 -8.80 19.52 2.07
N ASN A 207 -8.43 20.43 1.16
CA ASN A 207 -8.11 21.81 1.49
C ASN A 207 -9.35 22.52 2.10
N LEU A 208 -9.34 22.77 3.43
CA LEU A 208 -10.51 23.27 4.16
C LEU A 208 -10.97 24.67 3.72
N ASN A 209 -10.12 25.45 3.04
CA ASN A 209 -10.50 26.73 2.46
C ASN A 209 -11.38 26.60 1.19
N GLN A 210 -11.47 25.41 0.61
CA GLN A 210 -12.18 25.15 -0.66
C GLN A 210 -13.48 24.36 -0.48
N VAL A 211 -13.71 23.78 0.71
CA VAL A 211 -14.93 23.02 1.03
C VAL A 211 -16.02 23.89 1.67
N THR A 212 -17.26 23.40 1.66
CA THR A 212 -18.37 24.06 2.37
C THR A 212 -18.33 23.74 3.87
N VAL A 213 -18.90 24.61 4.72
CA VAL A 213 -18.99 24.39 6.17
C VAL A 213 -19.61 23.02 6.54
N PRO A 214 -20.72 22.55 5.91
CA PRO A 214 -21.24 21.21 6.18
C PRO A 214 -20.29 20.05 5.81
N ARG A 215 -19.40 20.24 4.82
CA ARG A 215 -18.35 19.27 4.48
C ARG A 215 -17.23 19.31 5.52
N LEU A 216 -16.74 20.48 5.92
CA LEU A 216 -15.78 20.65 7.04
C LEU A 216 -16.30 19.99 8.34
N GLN A 217 -17.56 20.26 8.71
CA GLN A 217 -18.21 19.63 9.86
C GLN A 217 -18.28 18.10 9.77
N THR A 218 -18.22 17.54 8.55
CA THR A 218 -18.23 16.10 8.30
C THR A 218 -16.82 15.52 8.30
N GLU A 219 -15.83 16.20 7.70
CA GLU A 219 -14.40 15.87 7.84
C GLU A 219 -13.99 15.71 9.30
N MET A 220 -14.34 16.70 10.12
CA MET A 220 -14.03 16.70 11.55
C MET A 220 -14.72 15.52 12.24
N ARG A 221 -16.06 15.48 12.20
CA ARG A 221 -16.85 14.47 12.92
C ARG A 221 -16.48 13.03 12.52
N THR A 222 -16.36 12.71 11.24
CA THR A 222 -16.12 11.33 10.80
C THR A 222 -14.70 10.86 11.15
N THR A 223 -13.74 11.76 11.29
CA THR A 223 -12.39 11.47 11.80
C THR A 223 -12.38 11.29 13.33
N GLU A 224 -13.12 12.12 14.08
CA GLU A 224 -13.33 11.89 15.52
C GLU A 224 -13.97 10.52 15.77
N GLU A 225 -15.01 10.18 15.01
CA GLU A 225 -15.68 8.88 15.08
C GLU A 225 -14.74 7.72 14.69
N ALA A 226 -13.73 7.94 13.83
CA ALA A 226 -12.72 6.94 13.46
C ALA A 226 -11.67 6.73 14.57
N LEU A 227 -11.20 7.82 15.19
CA LEU A 227 -10.32 7.78 16.36
C LEU A 227 -11.01 7.08 17.55
N ASP A 228 -12.31 7.34 17.76
CA ASP A 228 -13.12 6.63 18.76
C ASP A 228 -13.32 5.14 18.42
N ARG A 229 -13.54 4.78 17.13
CA ARG A 229 -13.61 3.38 16.68
C ARG A 229 -12.30 2.62 16.90
N ALA A 230 -11.17 3.28 16.68
CA ALA A 230 -9.84 2.73 16.94
C ALA A 230 -9.52 2.64 18.46
N GLY A 231 -10.25 3.36 19.30
CA GLY A 231 -10.03 3.38 20.76
C GLY A 231 -8.89 4.30 21.19
N VAL A 232 -8.68 5.41 20.48
CA VAL A 232 -7.61 6.37 20.71
C VAL A 232 -8.00 7.32 21.85
N GLU A 233 -7.39 7.13 23.03
CA GLU A 233 -7.50 8.04 24.18
C GLU A 233 -6.84 9.38 23.85
N ARG A 234 -7.60 10.48 23.88
CA ARG A 234 -7.13 11.81 23.47
C ARG A 234 -7.34 12.80 24.63
N PRO A 235 -6.28 13.45 25.15
CA PRO A 235 -6.39 14.35 26.30
C PRO A 235 -7.16 15.64 25.98
N PHE A 236 -7.25 16.01 24.70
CA PHE A 236 -8.07 17.10 24.19
C PHE A 236 -8.44 16.86 22.71
N VAL A 237 -9.36 17.66 22.18
CA VAL A 237 -9.76 17.62 20.76
C VAL A 237 -8.88 18.58 19.96
N GLY A 238 -7.80 18.05 19.38
CA GLY A 238 -6.85 18.79 18.55
C GLY A 238 -6.88 18.37 17.09
N MET A 239 -6.58 19.30 16.18
CA MET A 239 -6.42 19.01 14.76
C MET A 239 -5.36 19.90 14.09
N ARG A 240 -4.82 19.44 12.96
CA ARG A 240 -4.04 20.25 12.03
C ARG A 240 -4.81 20.34 10.70
N PRO A 241 -4.89 21.51 10.03
CA PRO A 241 -5.56 21.59 8.74
C PRO A 241 -4.68 21.05 7.61
N PRO A 242 -5.22 20.25 6.67
CA PRO A 242 -4.57 19.92 5.40
C PRO A 242 -3.97 21.15 4.72
N PHE A 243 -2.73 21.06 4.24
CA PHE A 243 -1.96 22.16 3.65
C PHE A 243 -1.82 23.41 4.57
N LEU A 244 -1.99 23.25 5.89
CA LEU A 244 -2.17 24.32 6.89
C LEU A 244 -3.31 25.32 6.52
N ALA A 245 -4.24 24.89 5.67
CA ALA A 245 -5.18 25.76 4.96
C ALA A 245 -6.44 26.09 5.78
N ALA A 246 -6.28 26.91 6.82
CA ALA A 246 -7.39 27.48 7.59
C ALA A 246 -7.45 29.01 7.49
N ASN A 247 -8.44 29.54 6.76
CA ASN A 247 -8.80 30.96 6.72
C ASN A 247 -9.62 31.35 7.98
N THR A 248 -10.02 32.62 8.09
CA THR A 248 -10.78 33.14 9.24
C THR A 248 -12.12 32.44 9.47
N GLN A 249 -12.83 32.03 8.41
CA GLN A 249 -14.09 31.28 8.52
C GLN A 249 -13.83 29.83 8.95
N VAL A 250 -12.79 29.19 8.41
CA VAL A 250 -12.38 27.82 8.80
C VAL A 250 -11.96 27.79 10.28
N ARG A 251 -11.10 28.71 10.71
CA ARG A 251 -10.68 28.82 12.13
C ARG A 251 -11.85 29.07 13.07
N ALA A 252 -12.74 30.01 12.75
CA ALA A 252 -13.90 30.29 13.60
C ALA A 252 -14.88 29.10 13.68
N GLU A 253 -15.00 28.29 12.62
CA GLU A 253 -15.82 27.08 12.64
C GLU A 253 -15.17 25.93 13.42
N LEU A 254 -13.84 25.76 13.33
CA LEU A 254 -13.08 24.79 14.14
C LEU A 254 -13.15 25.13 15.63
N GLU A 255 -12.95 26.41 16.00
CA GLU A 255 -13.14 26.93 17.36
C GLU A 255 -14.58 26.68 17.85
N ARG A 256 -15.58 26.93 17.01
CA ARG A 256 -17.01 26.67 17.31
C ARG A 256 -17.35 25.17 17.41
N LEU A 257 -16.50 24.29 16.88
CA LEU A 257 -16.57 22.83 17.04
C LEU A 257 -15.75 22.32 18.23
N GLY A 258 -14.96 23.18 18.90
CA GLY A 258 -14.13 22.82 20.04
C GLY A 258 -12.73 22.30 19.71
N PHE A 259 -12.26 22.49 18.47
CA PHE A 259 -10.93 22.03 18.04
C PHE A 259 -9.82 23.03 18.34
N THR A 260 -8.77 22.56 19.01
CA THR A 260 -7.47 23.26 19.08
C THR A 260 -6.73 23.08 17.77
N VAL A 261 -6.50 24.17 17.04
CA VAL A 261 -5.85 24.16 15.72
C VAL A 261 -4.34 24.30 15.89
N VAL A 262 -3.61 23.20 15.71
CA VAL A 262 -2.15 23.15 15.90
C VAL A 262 -1.43 23.60 14.62
N SER A 263 -0.43 24.47 14.75
CA SER A 263 0.42 24.93 13.64
C SER A 263 1.55 23.93 13.33
N GLY A 264 2.37 24.24 12.33
CA GLY A 264 3.77 23.81 12.21
C GLY A 264 4.64 25.06 12.00
N ASP A 265 5.92 25.05 12.39
CA ASP A 265 6.82 26.20 12.19
C ASP A 265 8.20 25.84 11.59
N ILE A 266 8.69 24.60 11.77
CA ILE A 266 9.86 24.05 11.08
C ILE A 266 9.38 23.10 10.00
N ASP A 267 9.29 23.63 8.79
CA ASP A 267 9.02 22.90 7.54
C ASP A 267 10.33 22.38 6.94
N ALA A 268 10.44 21.06 6.74
CA ALA A 268 11.58 20.40 6.11
C ALA A 268 11.39 20.15 4.59
N ALA A 269 10.20 20.41 4.05
CA ALA A 269 9.77 19.99 2.71
C ALA A 269 10.02 18.49 2.44
N ASP A 270 9.76 17.64 3.44
CA ASP A 270 10.01 16.20 3.47
C ASP A 270 9.01 15.36 2.66
N TRP A 271 8.03 16.01 2.03
CA TRP A 271 7.20 15.43 0.98
C TRP A 271 7.82 15.56 -0.42
N LEU A 272 8.99 16.21 -0.55
CA LEU A 272 9.62 16.45 -1.85
C LEU A 272 10.51 15.28 -2.30
N PRO A 273 10.56 15.01 -3.63
CA PRO A 273 11.24 13.87 -4.23
C PRO A 273 12.76 13.86 -4.11
N ASP A 274 13.37 14.96 -4.54
CA ASP A 274 14.79 15.10 -4.81
C ASP A 274 15.42 15.83 -3.62
N ARG A 275 15.06 15.39 -2.40
CA ARG A 275 15.24 16.11 -1.14
C ARG A 275 16.10 15.29 -0.18
N PRO A 276 17.44 15.42 -0.24
CA PRO A 276 18.33 14.50 0.45
C PRO A 276 18.20 14.54 1.97
N ALA A 277 18.44 13.41 2.62
CA ALA A 277 18.42 13.26 4.07
C ALA A 277 19.27 14.31 4.81
N GLU A 278 20.44 14.70 4.28
CA GLU A 278 21.25 15.75 4.92
C GLU A 278 20.63 17.14 4.78
N GLN A 279 19.83 17.39 3.74
CA GLN A 279 19.14 18.67 3.58
C GLN A 279 17.89 18.76 4.49
N LEU A 280 17.11 17.68 4.61
CA LEU A 280 16.02 17.58 5.60
C LEU A 280 16.55 17.90 7.01
N ARG A 281 17.65 17.24 7.39
CA ARG A 281 18.35 17.44 8.65
C ARG A 281 18.86 18.88 8.82
N ALA A 282 19.47 19.45 7.78
CA ALA A 282 20.01 20.81 7.83
C ALA A 282 18.92 21.89 7.99
N ASP A 283 17.79 21.75 7.29
CA ASP A 283 16.70 22.72 7.36
C ASP A 283 15.93 22.63 8.70
N VAL A 284 15.83 21.42 9.30
CA VAL A 284 15.34 21.25 10.68
C VAL A 284 16.29 21.90 11.70
N ALA A 285 17.60 21.66 11.58
CA ALA A 285 18.61 22.26 12.45
C ALA A 285 18.63 23.80 12.33
N ALA A 286 18.45 24.34 11.12
CA ALA A 286 18.32 25.78 10.89
C ALA A 286 17.07 26.35 11.59
N GLY A 287 15.92 25.67 11.49
CA GLY A 287 14.71 26.07 12.19
C GLY A 287 14.85 26.11 13.71
N ILE A 288 15.51 25.10 14.28
CA ILE A 288 15.82 25.06 15.71
C ILE A 288 16.73 26.25 16.11
N ALA A 289 17.72 26.59 15.28
CA ALA A 289 18.62 27.72 15.48
C ALA A 289 17.92 29.09 15.36
N ASP A 290 16.88 29.21 14.54
CA ASP A 290 16.01 30.40 14.47
C ASP A 290 15.12 30.58 15.73
N GLY A 291 15.07 29.58 16.62
CA GLY A 291 14.20 29.57 17.80
C GLY A 291 12.81 28.96 17.57
N ARG A 292 12.57 28.34 16.41
CA ARG A 292 11.34 27.60 16.08
C ARG A 292 11.34 26.22 16.75
N ARG A 293 10.17 25.60 17.00
CA ARG A 293 10.06 24.42 17.91
C ARG A 293 9.10 23.30 17.47
N ASN A 294 8.29 23.50 16.46
CA ASN A 294 7.22 22.61 16.02
C ASN A 294 7.59 22.03 14.64
N ILE A 295 8.29 20.89 14.68
CA ILE A 295 8.87 20.21 13.53
C ILE A 295 7.75 19.49 12.77
N PHE A 296 7.46 20.02 11.58
CA PHE A 296 6.42 19.58 10.67
C PHE A 296 7.02 18.64 9.62
N LEU A 297 6.69 17.36 9.78
CA LEU A 297 7.06 16.26 8.88
C LEU A 297 5.77 15.55 8.42
N HIS A 298 5.94 14.58 7.53
CA HIS A 298 4.87 13.91 6.83
C HIS A 298 5.01 12.39 6.92
N ASP A 299 3.86 11.73 6.97
CA ASP A 299 3.70 10.29 6.93
C ASP A 299 3.00 9.87 5.61
N GLY A 300 1.97 10.57 5.16
CA GLY A 300 1.32 10.27 3.87
C GLY A 300 2.25 10.39 2.65
N PRO A 301 2.83 11.58 2.37
CA PRO A 301 3.80 11.75 1.30
C PRO A 301 4.99 10.78 1.28
N ILE A 302 5.37 10.19 2.43
CA ILE A 302 6.44 9.18 2.46
C ILE A 302 6.01 7.80 1.96
N ASP A 303 4.73 7.57 1.66
CA ASP A 303 4.29 6.47 0.78
C ASP A 303 4.91 6.56 -0.65
N THR A 304 5.65 7.64 -0.95
CA THR A 304 6.34 7.89 -2.23
C THR A 304 7.87 7.98 -2.06
N VAL A 305 8.56 8.55 -3.06
CA VAL A 305 9.98 9.00 -3.08
C VAL A 305 10.61 9.32 -1.73
N ALA A 306 9.92 10.12 -0.93
CA ALA A 306 10.57 10.91 0.11
C ALA A 306 10.77 10.11 1.41
N GLY A 307 10.13 8.94 1.52
CA GLY A 307 10.22 8.08 2.71
C GLY A 307 11.62 7.61 3.04
N PRO A 308 12.37 6.99 2.10
CA PRO A 308 13.77 6.62 2.34
C PRO A 308 14.65 7.76 2.86
N GLU A 309 14.54 8.96 2.29
CA GLU A 309 15.30 10.14 2.72
C GLU A 309 14.91 10.60 4.12
N LEU A 310 13.61 10.64 4.45
CA LEU A 310 13.15 10.96 5.80
C LEU A 310 13.55 9.88 6.83
N MET A 311 13.50 8.61 6.46
CA MET A 311 13.88 7.49 7.33
C MET A 311 15.38 7.47 7.64
N GLU A 312 16.24 7.94 6.72
CA GLU A 312 17.67 8.17 7.00
C GLU A 312 17.90 9.45 7.83
N ALA A 313 17.15 10.53 7.55
CA ALA A 313 17.28 11.80 8.27
C ALA A 313 16.79 11.73 9.73
N LEU A 314 15.65 11.09 9.98
CA LEU A 314 14.94 11.08 11.26
C LEU A 314 15.80 10.67 12.48
N PRO A 315 16.56 9.55 12.48
CA PRO A 315 17.40 9.20 13.61
C PRO A 315 18.53 10.20 13.87
N LEU A 316 19.02 10.88 12.82
CA LEU A 316 20.08 11.90 12.91
C LEU A 316 19.54 13.25 13.39
N ILE A 317 18.34 13.64 12.93
CA ILE A 317 17.58 14.79 13.44
C ILE A 317 17.37 14.64 14.96
N ILE A 318 16.99 13.44 15.41
CA ILE A 318 16.76 13.17 16.83
C ILE A 318 18.04 13.30 17.68
N ASP A 319 19.18 12.81 17.17
CA ASP A 319 20.47 12.93 17.86
C ASP A 319 20.98 14.38 17.88
N ASP A 320 20.73 15.18 16.83
CA ASP A 320 21.08 16.60 16.78
C ASP A 320 20.25 17.44 17.77
N ILE A 321 18.94 17.20 17.86
CA ILE A 321 18.03 17.85 18.82
C ILE A 321 18.53 17.65 20.26
N ARG A 322 18.91 16.40 20.60
CA ARG A 322 19.48 16.07 21.91
C ARG A 322 20.86 16.70 22.11
N SER A 323 21.69 16.74 21.07
CA SER A 323 23.01 17.38 21.11
C SER A 323 22.92 18.91 21.30
N ALA A 324 21.81 19.53 20.90
CA ALA A 324 21.47 20.93 21.19
C ALA A 324 20.92 21.15 22.62
N GLY A 325 20.72 20.09 23.41
CA GLY A 325 20.24 20.16 24.80
C GLY A 325 18.72 20.24 24.95
N LEU A 326 17.96 19.90 23.91
CA LEU A 326 16.51 20.00 23.84
C LEU A 326 15.82 18.68 24.20
N CYS A 327 14.66 18.74 24.86
CA CYS A 327 13.76 17.59 24.97
C CYS A 327 12.78 17.54 23.81
N PHE A 328 12.19 16.36 23.62
CA PHE A 328 10.93 16.22 22.89
C PHE A 328 9.73 16.55 23.79
N GLY A 329 8.57 16.70 23.16
CA GLY A 329 7.30 16.99 23.80
C GLY A 329 6.13 16.80 22.83
N THR A 330 4.92 16.75 23.37
CA THR A 330 3.67 16.79 22.61
C THR A 330 2.91 18.08 22.94
N PHE A 331 1.63 18.18 22.58
CA PHE A 331 0.83 19.40 22.78
C PHE A 331 -0.16 19.28 23.94
N ASP A 332 -0.53 20.42 24.53
CA ASP A 332 -1.72 20.56 25.36
C ASP A 332 -2.93 21.10 24.58
N SER A 333 -4.06 21.28 25.27
CA SER A 333 -5.29 21.87 24.72
C SER A 333 -5.17 23.34 24.30
N THR A 334 -4.09 24.03 24.65
CA THR A 334 -3.80 25.39 24.14
C THR A 334 -2.95 25.38 22.87
N GLY A 335 -2.38 24.23 22.51
CA GLY A 335 -1.39 24.08 21.43
C GLY A 335 0.04 24.46 21.86
N ALA A 336 0.31 24.57 23.16
CA ALA A 336 1.65 24.74 23.69
C ALA A 336 2.41 23.41 23.69
N ILE A 337 3.74 23.45 23.49
CA ILE A 337 4.60 22.28 23.55
C ILE A 337 4.93 22.00 25.02
N VAL A 338 4.54 20.81 25.50
CA VAL A 338 4.61 20.41 26.91
C VAL A 338 5.52 19.20 27.11
N ALA A 339 5.86 18.90 28.37
CA ALA A 339 6.58 17.68 28.69
C ALA A 339 5.76 16.45 28.30
N ASP A 340 6.43 15.50 27.66
CA ASP A 340 5.98 14.14 27.49
C ASP A 340 7.18 13.19 27.67
N ARG A 341 6.94 11.92 27.98
CA ARG A 341 7.98 10.92 28.26
C ARG A 341 7.69 9.65 27.48
N TYR A 342 8.62 9.24 26.64
CA TYR A 342 8.47 7.99 25.89
C TYR A 342 8.36 6.80 26.84
N VAL A 343 7.43 5.90 26.52
CA VAL A 343 7.24 4.64 27.22
C VAL A 343 7.00 3.55 26.20
N SER A 344 7.93 2.61 26.10
CA SER A 344 7.72 1.39 25.31
C SER A 344 6.47 0.66 25.81
N SER A 345 5.51 0.44 24.91
CA SER A 345 4.34 -0.40 25.19
C SER A 345 4.70 -1.87 25.45
N GLY A 346 5.91 -2.29 25.04
CA GLY A 346 6.35 -3.69 25.04
C GLY A 346 5.64 -4.57 23.99
N GLU A 347 4.58 -4.05 23.35
CA GLU A 347 3.88 -4.72 22.25
C GLU A 347 4.73 -4.67 20.96
N PRO A 348 4.64 -5.67 20.07
CA PRO A 348 5.17 -5.56 18.71
C PRO A 348 4.49 -4.40 17.97
N ILE A 349 5.27 -3.60 17.24
CA ILE A 349 4.74 -2.54 16.38
C ILE A 349 3.83 -3.19 15.33
N PRO A 350 2.55 -2.77 15.18
CA PRO A 350 1.69 -3.27 14.12
C PRO A 350 2.26 -2.94 12.75
N SER A 351 2.15 -3.86 11.81
CA SER A 351 2.28 -3.52 10.39
C SER A 351 1.05 -2.73 9.94
N VAL A 352 1.23 -1.94 8.88
CA VAL A 352 0.13 -1.53 8.00
C VAL A 352 -0.50 -2.78 7.39
N VAL A 353 -1.83 -2.82 7.30
CA VAL A 353 -2.60 -4.01 6.85
C VAL A 353 -3.84 -3.67 6.01
N ASN A 354 -4.08 -2.40 5.72
CA ASN A 354 -4.93 -1.89 4.65
C ASN A 354 -4.31 -0.54 4.24
N ALA A 355 -3.31 -0.50 3.35
CA ALA A 355 -2.73 0.80 2.98
C ALA A 355 -3.75 1.61 2.15
N VAL A 356 -3.69 2.93 2.31
CA VAL A 356 -4.56 3.86 1.61
C VAL A 356 -3.66 4.90 0.97
N PRO A 357 -3.43 4.85 -0.37
CA PRO A 357 -2.45 5.70 -1.05
C PRO A 357 -2.55 7.19 -0.70
N TYR A 358 -1.42 7.90 -0.69
CA TYR A 358 -1.43 9.33 -0.44
C TYR A 358 -1.95 10.07 -1.67
N LEU A 359 -3.23 10.43 -1.65
CA LEU A 359 -3.95 11.08 -2.74
C LEU A 359 -3.41 12.50 -3.01
N PRO A 360 -2.64 12.74 -4.08
CA PRO A 360 -2.05 14.06 -4.30
C PRO A 360 -3.10 15.02 -4.86
N LEU A 361 -3.37 16.11 -4.12
CA LEU A 361 -4.00 17.33 -4.63
C LEU A 361 -5.42 17.18 -5.22
N LEU A 362 -6.21 16.21 -4.76
CA LEU A 362 -7.66 16.25 -4.95
C LEU A 362 -8.21 17.52 -4.27
N PHE A 363 -8.89 18.37 -5.06
CA PHE A 363 -9.41 19.68 -4.65
C PHE A 363 -8.37 20.78 -4.38
N GLY A 364 -7.39 20.89 -5.30
CA GLY A 364 -7.38 22.05 -6.19
C GLY A 364 -6.27 23.09 -6.04
N GLY A 365 -5.47 23.27 -7.09
CA GLY A 365 -4.84 24.58 -7.35
C GLY A 365 -3.37 24.64 -7.79
N GLY A 366 -2.67 23.52 -7.94
CA GLY A 366 -1.32 23.51 -8.55
C GLY A 366 -0.47 22.30 -8.15
N ASN A 367 0.27 21.74 -9.11
CA ASN A 367 1.27 20.72 -8.84
C ASN A 367 2.43 21.32 -8.01
N PRO A 368 3.15 20.53 -7.20
CA PRO A 368 4.50 20.90 -6.76
C PRO A 368 5.41 21.08 -8.00
N PRO A 369 6.51 21.86 -7.88
CA PRO A 369 7.44 22.03 -8.99
C PRO A 369 8.14 20.69 -9.35
N GLU A 370 8.03 20.30 -10.61
CA GLU A 370 8.72 19.15 -11.21
C GLU A 370 10.26 19.25 -11.09
N PRO A 371 10.98 18.11 -11.07
CA PRO A 371 10.50 16.73 -11.24
C PRO A 371 10.19 16.02 -9.90
N TYR A 372 9.41 14.94 -9.93
CA TYR A 372 9.35 13.95 -8.85
C TYR A 372 9.53 12.49 -9.32
N ARG A 373 10.15 11.66 -8.47
CA ARG A 373 10.43 10.22 -8.68
C ARG A 373 9.58 9.37 -7.72
N ILE A 374 9.87 8.07 -7.60
CA ILE A 374 9.60 7.23 -6.40
C ILE A 374 10.89 6.42 -6.13
N ILE A 375 11.23 6.16 -4.86
CA ILE A 375 12.45 5.44 -4.43
C ILE A 375 12.07 4.17 -3.68
N THR A 376 12.63 3.03 -4.08
CA THR A 376 12.50 1.75 -3.38
C THR A 376 13.56 1.65 -2.26
N PRO A 377 13.22 1.30 -1.01
CA PRO A 377 14.17 1.28 0.10
C PRO A 377 15.23 0.17 -0.01
N THR A 378 16.39 0.38 0.60
CA THR A 378 17.49 -0.60 0.71
C THR A 378 17.64 -1.08 2.17
N PRO A 379 17.81 -2.38 2.46
CA PRO A 379 17.95 -2.88 3.83
C PRO A 379 19.20 -2.37 4.56
N ILE A 380 19.02 -1.77 5.74
CA ILE A 380 20.12 -1.33 6.61
C ILE A 380 20.79 -2.57 7.23
N THR A 381 22.09 -2.75 6.97
CA THR A 381 22.90 -3.83 7.55
C THR A 381 23.81 -3.29 8.66
N PRO A 382 23.94 -3.95 9.84
CA PRO A 382 24.79 -3.48 10.92
C PRO A 382 26.28 -3.33 10.52
N ALA A 383 26.92 -2.27 10.99
CA ALA A 383 28.28 -1.90 10.58
C ALA A 383 29.36 -2.93 10.98
N ALA A 384 30.18 -3.33 10.00
CA ALA A 384 31.40 -4.13 10.19
C ALA A 384 32.61 -3.43 9.53
N THR A 385 33.82 -3.70 10.02
CA THR A 385 34.91 -2.71 9.97
C THR A 385 36.00 -2.94 8.92
N THR A 386 36.47 -1.83 8.34
CA THR A 386 37.80 -1.57 7.71
C THR A 386 38.17 -2.13 6.32
N ALA A 387 38.85 -1.24 5.59
CA ALA A 387 39.89 -1.44 4.56
C ALA A 387 39.49 -1.58 3.07
N ALA A 388 40.20 -0.77 2.25
CA ALA A 388 40.21 -0.68 0.78
C ALA A 388 41.69 -0.40 0.35
N PRO A 389 42.06 -0.06 -0.91
CA PRO A 389 41.30 0.00 -2.17
C PRO A 389 42.03 -0.66 -3.40
N ALA A 390 41.43 -0.61 -4.62
CA ALA A 390 42.11 -0.11 -5.85
C ALA A 390 41.30 -0.21 -7.19
N ALA A 391 41.05 0.96 -7.81
CA ALA A 391 41.33 1.32 -9.23
C ALA A 391 40.54 0.78 -10.48
N HIS A 392 40.10 1.77 -11.28
CA HIS A 392 40.17 1.92 -12.76
C HIS A 392 39.08 1.38 -13.76
N ALA A 393 38.15 2.28 -14.12
CA ALA A 393 38.15 3.06 -15.40
C ALA A 393 37.69 2.47 -16.78
N ALA A 394 36.57 3.05 -17.28
CA ALA A 394 36.45 3.85 -18.52
C ALA A 394 35.89 3.31 -19.87
N SER A 395 35.16 4.23 -20.52
CA SER A 395 34.97 4.48 -21.98
C SER A 395 33.85 3.80 -22.80
N ALA A 396 32.90 4.66 -23.14
CA ALA A 396 31.84 4.55 -24.15
C ALA A 396 32.31 4.45 -25.62
N VAL A 397 31.36 4.17 -26.53
CA VAL A 397 31.41 4.36 -28.00
C VAL A 397 30.06 4.93 -28.49
N THR A 398 30.00 5.60 -29.65
CA THR A 398 28.93 6.55 -30.03
C THR A 398 28.40 6.41 -31.47
N ALA A 399 27.10 6.72 -31.66
CA ALA A 399 26.44 7.18 -32.92
C ALA A 399 26.37 6.17 -34.12
N ALA A 400 25.59 6.37 -35.21
CA ALA A 400 24.82 7.53 -35.68
C ALA A 400 23.65 7.18 -36.66
N ASN A 401 22.65 8.06 -36.71
CA ASN A 401 21.84 8.55 -37.87
C ASN A 401 21.59 7.69 -39.15
N ALA A 402 20.33 7.71 -39.63
CA ALA A 402 19.94 8.43 -40.86
C ALA A 402 18.40 8.52 -41.04
N ALA A 403 17.91 9.57 -41.71
CA ALA A 403 16.48 9.91 -41.83
C ALA A 403 15.87 9.60 -43.21
N PHE A 404 14.52 9.63 -43.29
CA PHE A 404 13.80 10.07 -44.49
C PHE A 404 12.51 10.84 -44.11
N THR A 405 11.86 11.53 -45.06
CA THR A 405 11.04 12.71 -44.75
C THR A 405 9.67 12.79 -45.46
N THR A 406 8.85 13.73 -44.94
CA THR A 406 7.94 14.67 -45.64
C THR A 406 6.49 14.31 -46.02
N GLU A 407 5.60 15.21 -45.56
CA GLU A 407 4.31 15.70 -46.13
C GLU A 407 2.97 15.20 -45.54
N SER A 408 2.05 16.17 -45.43
CA SER A 408 0.66 16.14 -44.92
C SER A 408 -0.18 17.06 -45.85
N PRO A 409 -1.47 17.40 -45.60
CA PRO A 409 -2.51 16.80 -44.74
C PRO A 409 -3.81 16.50 -45.55
N VAL A 410 -4.92 16.12 -44.88
CA VAL A 410 -6.30 16.59 -45.15
C VAL A 410 -7.27 16.07 -44.07
N SER A 411 -8.40 16.76 -43.87
CA SER A 411 -9.41 16.45 -42.85
C SER A 411 -10.56 15.58 -43.37
N GLY A 412 -11.16 14.75 -42.49
CA GLY A 412 -12.39 14.02 -42.77
C GLY A 412 -12.76 12.99 -41.72
N SER A 413 -13.94 13.15 -41.12
CA SER A 413 -14.66 12.14 -40.31
C SER A 413 -16.14 12.16 -40.70
N PRO A 414 -16.92 11.09 -40.43
CA PRO A 414 -16.53 9.75 -39.98
C PRO A 414 -16.85 8.66 -41.01
N ALA A 415 -16.10 7.55 -41.01
CA ALA A 415 -16.46 6.36 -41.78
C ALA A 415 -16.07 5.07 -41.06
N THR A 416 -17.05 4.18 -40.89
CA THR A 416 -16.83 2.75 -40.61
C THR A 416 -16.05 2.11 -41.76
N LEU A 417 -14.91 1.49 -41.46
CA LEU A 417 -14.19 0.62 -42.39
C LEU A 417 -14.10 -0.78 -41.80
N ALA A 418 -14.99 -1.66 -42.26
CA ALA A 418 -14.81 -3.09 -42.09
C ALA A 418 -13.68 -3.55 -43.00
N THR A 419 -12.66 -4.19 -42.44
CA THR A 419 -11.70 -4.98 -43.21
C THR A 419 -12.32 -6.34 -43.50
N ASN A 420 -12.24 -6.80 -44.75
CA ASN A 420 -12.79 -8.10 -45.17
C ASN A 420 -11.87 -9.24 -44.69
N ALA A 421 -11.92 -9.56 -43.40
CA ALA A 421 -11.68 -10.94 -42.98
C ALA A 421 -12.74 -11.82 -43.65
N VAL A 422 -12.35 -12.99 -44.15
CA VAL A 422 -13.32 -14.06 -44.38
C VAL A 422 -13.79 -14.48 -42.99
N SER A 423 -15.05 -14.18 -42.65
CA SER A 423 -15.63 -14.62 -41.39
C SER A 423 -15.57 -16.14 -41.36
N ASP A 424 -14.91 -16.71 -40.35
CA ASP A 424 -14.99 -18.15 -40.12
C ASP A 424 -16.47 -18.51 -39.89
N ALA A 425 -16.96 -19.47 -40.66
CA ALA A 425 -18.34 -19.93 -40.59
C ALA A 425 -18.50 -21.10 -39.61
N CYS A 426 -17.40 -21.62 -39.05
CA CYS A 426 -17.41 -22.72 -38.11
C CYS A 426 -17.44 -22.28 -36.63
N PRO A 427 -18.00 -23.08 -35.70
CA PRO A 427 -18.32 -22.62 -34.35
C PRO A 427 -17.14 -22.55 -33.36
N ASN A 428 -15.91 -22.87 -33.78
CA ASN A 428 -14.76 -23.04 -32.87
C ASN A 428 -13.54 -22.17 -33.22
N GLY A 429 -13.43 -21.66 -34.46
CA GLY A 429 -12.51 -20.57 -34.82
C GLY A 429 -11.02 -20.95 -34.89
N TRP A 430 -10.69 -22.24 -35.03
CA TRP A 430 -9.30 -22.73 -35.03
C TRP A 430 -8.47 -22.10 -36.16
N SER A 431 -7.16 -21.92 -35.93
CA SER A 431 -6.28 -21.24 -36.90
C SER A 431 -5.68 -22.22 -37.92
N PRO A 432 -5.56 -21.84 -39.21
CA PRO A 432 -4.82 -22.62 -40.20
C PRO A 432 -3.28 -22.51 -40.08
N GLU A 433 -2.78 -21.59 -39.25
CA GLU A 433 -1.36 -21.41 -38.98
C GLU A 433 -0.81 -22.43 -37.96
N GLU A 434 -1.69 -23.08 -37.19
CA GLU A 434 -1.36 -24.09 -36.17
C GLU A 434 -0.98 -25.48 -36.74
N THR A 435 -0.57 -26.42 -35.87
CA THR A 435 -0.57 -27.86 -36.20
C THR A 435 -1.86 -28.54 -35.73
N VAL A 436 -2.25 -29.62 -36.41
CA VAL A 436 -3.32 -30.51 -35.92
C VAL A 436 -2.81 -31.28 -34.70
N TRP A 437 -3.46 -31.12 -33.56
CA TRP A 437 -3.19 -31.87 -32.33
C TRP A 437 -4.48 -32.42 -31.73
N PHE A 438 -4.36 -33.40 -30.82
CA PHE A 438 -5.52 -34.02 -30.18
C PHE A 438 -5.26 -34.34 -28.70
N GLY A 439 -6.23 -33.96 -27.85
CA GLY A 439 -6.63 -34.63 -26.59
C GLY A 439 -5.60 -34.79 -25.47
N PRO A 440 -5.99 -35.29 -24.29
CA PRO A 440 -5.04 -35.74 -23.27
C PRO A 440 -4.56 -37.18 -23.57
N PRO A 441 -3.26 -37.51 -23.44
CA PRO A 441 -2.11 -36.58 -23.46
C PRO A 441 -1.94 -35.93 -24.84
N ARG A 442 -1.32 -34.74 -24.94
CA ARG A 442 -1.26 -33.96 -26.20
C ARG A 442 -0.54 -34.76 -27.28
N VAL A 443 -1.27 -35.15 -28.32
CA VAL A 443 -0.68 -35.80 -29.49
C VAL A 443 -0.68 -34.82 -30.65
N ASP A 444 0.40 -34.02 -30.73
CA ASP A 444 0.74 -33.32 -31.96
C ASP A 444 0.95 -34.34 -33.10
N THR A 445 0.46 -34.00 -34.27
CA THR A 445 0.62 -34.79 -35.49
C THR A 445 1.89 -34.40 -36.24
N GLY A 446 2.40 -33.18 -36.02
CA GLY A 446 3.45 -32.52 -36.81
C GLY A 446 2.99 -32.18 -38.23
N ILE A 447 1.69 -31.87 -38.41
CA ILE A 447 1.01 -31.50 -39.65
C ILE A 447 0.33 -30.13 -39.45
N PRO A 448 0.48 -29.15 -40.35
CA PRO A 448 -0.29 -27.90 -40.30
C PRO A 448 -1.81 -28.14 -40.34
N ASN A 449 -2.62 -27.29 -39.72
CA ASN A 449 -4.08 -27.37 -39.73
C ASN A 449 -4.64 -26.81 -41.06
N PRO A 450 -5.13 -27.63 -42.01
CA PRO A 450 -5.62 -27.09 -43.28
C PRO A 450 -6.98 -26.39 -43.10
N GLN A 451 -7.13 -25.21 -43.69
CA GLN A 451 -8.42 -24.53 -43.86
C GLN A 451 -9.10 -24.94 -45.17
N GLY A 452 -10.41 -25.18 -45.10
CA GLY A 452 -11.27 -25.50 -46.23
C GLY A 452 -11.72 -24.25 -47.01
N PRO A 453 -12.22 -24.43 -48.25
CA PRO A 453 -12.76 -23.33 -49.06
C PRO A 453 -14.04 -22.69 -48.49
N ASP A 454 -14.57 -23.27 -47.42
CA ASP A 454 -15.71 -22.86 -46.60
C ASP A 454 -15.28 -22.10 -45.31
N GLY A 455 -13.99 -21.85 -45.10
CA GLY A 455 -13.44 -21.14 -43.94
C GLY A 455 -13.09 -22.03 -42.75
N CYS A 456 -13.83 -23.13 -42.56
CA CYS A 456 -13.62 -24.11 -41.50
C CYS A 456 -12.27 -24.83 -41.61
N THR A 457 -11.60 -25.12 -40.49
CA THR A 457 -10.39 -25.95 -40.47
C THR A 457 -10.67 -27.44 -40.23
N LEU A 458 -9.62 -28.28 -40.27
CA LEU A 458 -9.74 -29.70 -39.93
C LEU A 458 -10.16 -29.90 -38.47
N LEU A 459 -9.65 -29.08 -37.54
CA LEU A 459 -10.03 -29.16 -36.13
C LEU A 459 -11.51 -28.81 -35.93
N ASP A 460 -12.04 -27.79 -36.61
CA ASP A 460 -13.48 -27.47 -36.58
C ASP A 460 -14.34 -28.66 -36.98
N ARG A 461 -14.03 -29.29 -38.12
CA ARG A 461 -14.79 -30.43 -38.65
C ARG A 461 -14.71 -31.69 -37.78
N VAL A 462 -13.79 -31.74 -36.82
CA VAL A 462 -13.77 -32.75 -35.76
C VAL A 462 -14.60 -32.27 -34.55
N TRP A 463 -14.36 -31.06 -34.04
CA TRP A 463 -14.99 -30.54 -32.82
C TRP A 463 -16.49 -30.22 -32.97
N GLU A 464 -16.99 -30.04 -34.20
CA GLU A 464 -18.43 -30.04 -34.54
C GLU A 464 -19.18 -31.31 -34.08
N ARG A 465 -18.48 -32.38 -33.69
CA ARG A 465 -19.06 -33.67 -33.31
C ARG A 465 -18.93 -34.00 -31.81
N GLU A 466 -18.51 -33.06 -30.99
CA GLU A 466 -18.59 -33.19 -29.53
C GLU A 466 -20.07 -33.24 -29.08
N PRO A 467 -20.42 -33.99 -28.00
CA PRO A 467 -19.55 -34.71 -27.10
C PRO A 467 -19.31 -36.14 -27.58
N PHE A 468 -18.05 -36.59 -27.52
CA PHE A 468 -17.71 -37.95 -27.95
C PHE A 468 -18.10 -38.99 -26.89
N ALA A 469 -19.31 -39.55 -27.02
CA ALA A 469 -19.83 -40.58 -26.11
C ALA A 469 -18.97 -41.86 -26.03
N THR A 470 -18.04 -42.08 -26.97
CA THR A 470 -16.97 -43.10 -26.88
C THR A 470 -15.70 -42.63 -27.60
N HIS A 471 -14.54 -43.14 -27.20
CA HIS A 471 -13.28 -42.92 -27.91
C HIS A 471 -13.32 -43.41 -29.37
N GLY A 472 -14.07 -44.47 -29.65
CA GLY A 472 -14.33 -44.93 -31.01
C GLY A 472 -15.07 -43.90 -31.87
N ALA A 473 -16.00 -43.14 -31.29
CA ALA A 473 -16.69 -42.04 -31.97
C ALA A 473 -15.74 -40.87 -32.27
N PHE A 474 -14.88 -40.50 -31.31
CA PHE A 474 -13.84 -39.48 -31.52
C PHE A 474 -12.88 -39.84 -32.65
N VAL A 475 -12.27 -41.03 -32.62
CA VAL A 475 -11.33 -41.48 -33.68
C VAL A 475 -12.04 -41.58 -35.04
N SER A 476 -13.33 -41.89 -35.06
CA SER A 476 -14.15 -41.89 -36.28
C SER A 476 -14.43 -40.48 -36.81
N ALA A 477 -14.61 -39.48 -35.93
CA ALA A 477 -14.74 -38.07 -36.31
C ALA A 477 -13.42 -37.51 -36.87
N ALA A 478 -12.30 -37.76 -36.18
CA ALA A 478 -10.96 -37.42 -36.65
C ALA A 478 -10.65 -38.02 -38.02
N ARG A 479 -11.06 -39.28 -38.27
CA ARG A 479 -11.00 -39.90 -39.60
C ARG A 479 -11.91 -39.21 -40.61
N ALA A 480 -13.17 -38.97 -40.28
CA ALA A 480 -14.11 -38.33 -41.23
C ALA A 480 -13.63 -36.95 -41.69
N ALA A 481 -13.07 -36.13 -40.80
CA ALA A 481 -12.48 -34.84 -41.16
C ALA A 481 -11.20 -35.01 -42.00
N ALA A 482 -10.22 -35.80 -41.53
CA ALA A 482 -8.97 -36.02 -42.27
C ALA A 482 -9.19 -36.59 -43.69
N ASP A 483 -10.19 -37.47 -43.85
CA ASP A 483 -10.57 -38.04 -45.14
C ASP A 483 -11.25 -36.99 -46.05
N THR A 484 -12.01 -36.05 -45.47
CA THR A 484 -12.62 -34.93 -46.20
C THR A 484 -11.58 -33.94 -46.71
N PHE A 485 -10.64 -33.54 -45.85
CA PHE A 485 -9.52 -32.65 -46.23
C PHE A 485 -8.57 -33.33 -47.23
N ALA A 486 -8.39 -34.64 -47.14
CA ALA A 486 -7.63 -35.39 -48.14
C ALA A 486 -8.35 -35.49 -49.49
N ALA A 487 -9.67 -35.67 -49.50
CA ALA A 487 -10.48 -35.63 -50.72
C ALA A 487 -10.50 -34.24 -51.38
N ALA A 488 -10.41 -33.17 -50.59
CA ALA A 488 -10.24 -31.79 -51.06
C ALA A 488 -8.81 -31.48 -51.59
N GLY A 489 -7.85 -32.40 -51.46
CA GLY A 489 -6.45 -32.19 -51.84
C GLY A 489 -5.64 -31.33 -50.87
N LEU A 490 -6.23 -30.92 -49.75
CA LEU A 490 -5.62 -30.06 -48.72
C LEU A 490 -4.71 -30.85 -47.76
N LEU A 491 -4.86 -32.17 -47.71
CA LEU A 491 -4.09 -33.07 -46.84
C LEU A 491 -3.63 -34.31 -47.62
N ASN A 492 -2.33 -34.62 -47.64
CA ASN A 492 -1.86 -35.82 -48.32
C ASN A 492 -2.16 -37.10 -47.49
N GLY A 493 -2.21 -38.26 -48.14
CA GLY A 493 -2.61 -39.52 -47.49
C GLY A 493 -1.76 -39.93 -46.29
N LYS A 494 -0.44 -39.69 -46.31
CA LYS A 494 0.46 -40.01 -45.19
C LYS A 494 0.13 -39.17 -43.96
N ASP A 495 -0.15 -37.89 -44.18
CA ASP A 495 -0.40 -36.94 -43.11
C ASP A 495 -1.85 -37.07 -42.58
N ARG A 496 -2.82 -37.41 -43.45
CA ARG A 496 -4.14 -37.96 -43.06
C ARG A 496 -4.01 -39.17 -42.14
N ASP A 497 -3.13 -40.11 -42.42
CA ASP A 497 -2.95 -41.28 -41.56
C ASP A 497 -2.22 -40.94 -40.25
N ARG A 498 -1.31 -39.96 -40.24
CA ARG A 498 -0.71 -39.41 -39.01
C ARG A 498 -1.76 -38.74 -38.11
N VAL A 499 -2.66 -37.95 -38.70
CA VAL A 499 -3.80 -37.30 -38.01
C VAL A 499 -4.67 -38.35 -37.32
N VAL A 500 -5.13 -39.38 -38.05
CA VAL A 500 -6.00 -40.41 -37.44
C VAL A 500 -5.25 -41.29 -36.44
N ALA A 501 -3.97 -41.61 -36.70
CA ALA A 501 -3.14 -42.34 -35.75
C ALA A 501 -2.84 -41.54 -34.48
N ALA A 502 -2.84 -40.20 -34.54
CA ALA A 502 -2.68 -39.34 -33.36
C ALA A 502 -3.94 -39.32 -32.51
N ALA A 503 -5.11 -39.11 -33.12
CA ALA A 503 -6.40 -39.22 -32.44
C ALA A 503 -6.55 -40.56 -31.70
N ALA A 504 -6.14 -41.66 -32.32
CA ALA A 504 -6.18 -43.01 -31.72
C ALA A 504 -5.15 -43.27 -30.59
N ARG A 505 -4.30 -42.29 -30.23
CA ARG A 505 -3.39 -42.36 -29.08
C ARG A 505 -3.87 -41.55 -27.86
N THR A 506 -4.91 -40.73 -28.02
CA THR A 506 -5.46 -39.90 -26.93
C THR A 506 -6.40 -40.69 -26.01
N HIS A 507 -7.03 -39.99 -25.08
CA HIS A 507 -8.09 -40.54 -24.24
C HIS A 507 -9.47 -39.90 -24.51
N VAL A 508 -9.60 -39.03 -25.53
CA VAL A 508 -10.84 -38.28 -25.82
C VAL A 508 -12.03 -39.21 -26.05
N GLY A 509 -13.16 -38.93 -25.43
CA GLY A 509 -14.36 -39.78 -25.37
C GLY A 509 -14.18 -41.11 -24.62
N GLY A 510 -13.04 -41.35 -23.97
CA GLY A 510 -12.76 -42.56 -23.21
C GLY A 510 -12.97 -42.38 -21.69
N PRO A 511 -12.87 -43.45 -20.88
CA PRO A 511 -12.94 -43.38 -19.41
C PRO A 511 -11.75 -42.65 -18.73
N ARG A 512 -10.84 -42.08 -19.53
CA ARG A 512 -9.75 -41.19 -19.10
C ARG A 512 -9.74 -39.89 -19.90
N ASP A 513 -10.84 -39.58 -20.59
CA ASP A 513 -11.06 -38.21 -21.03
C ASP A 513 -11.26 -37.36 -19.78
N THR A 514 -10.47 -36.31 -19.67
CA THR A 514 -10.46 -35.40 -18.51
C THR A 514 -10.78 -33.97 -18.95
N SER A 515 -11.47 -33.84 -20.09
CA SER A 515 -11.73 -32.56 -20.72
C SER A 515 -13.20 -32.13 -20.62
N VAL A 516 -13.41 -30.82 -20.75
CA VAL A 516 -14.74 -30.22 -20.79
C VAL A 516 -15.33 -30.38 -22.20
N PRO A 517 -16.60 -30.82 -22.35
CA PRO A 517 -17.24 -30.89 -23.65
C PRO A 517 -17.54 -29.53 -24.29
N ASN A 518 -17.35 -29.43 -25.60
CA ASN A 518 -17.73 -28.28 -26.44
C ASN A 518 -19.26 -28.01 -26.49
N THR A 519 -20.11 -28.82 -25.85
CA THR A 519 -21.58 -28.63 -25.80
C THR A 519 -22.07 -27.72 -24.68
N CYS A 520 -21.19 -26.93 -24.07
CA CYS A 520 -21.58 -25.96 -23.05
C CYS A 520 -21.63 -24.55 -23.66
N ASP A 521 -22.81 -23.94 -23.60
CA ASP A 521 -23.10 -22.61 -24.15
C ASP A 521 -22.76 -21.47 -23.17
N ARG A 522 -22.41 -21.82 -21.92
CA ARG A 522 -22.11 -20.88 -20.82
C ARG A 522 -20.61 -20.84 -20.58
N ARG A 523 -19.86 -20.36 -21.58
CA ARG A 523 -18.39 -20.30 -21.55
C ARG A 523 -17.87 -19.06 -20.84
N LEU A 524 -16.72 -19.20 -20.22
CA LEU A 524 -15.90 -18.18 -19.59
C LEU A 524 -14.45 -18.34 -20.07
N ALA A 525 -13.74 -17.24 -20.30
CA ALA A 525 -12.28 -17.25 -20.41
C ALA A 525 -11.67 -16.65 -19.14
N ILE A 526 -10.54 -17.19 -18.68
CA ILE A 526 -9.74 -16.57 -17.62
C ILE A 526 -8.49 -15.98 -18.25
N GLN A 527 -8.30 -14.68 -18.06
CA GLN A 527 -7.16 -13.93 -18.55
C GLN A 527 -6.28 -13.49 -17.37
N PHE A 528 -4.96 -13.52 -17.59
CA PHE A 528 -3.95 -13.15 -16.61
C PHE A 528 -3.04 -12.08 -17.20
N ASP A 529 -3.00 -10.92 -16.57
CA ASP A 529 -2.16 -9.79 -16.95
C ASP A 529 -0.84 -9.73 -16.14
N ASP A 530 0.00 -8.74 -16.43
CA ASP A 530 1.26 -8.35 -15.76
C ASP A 530 2.44 -9.35 -15.75
N GLY A 531 2.24 -10.65 -15.97
CA GLY A 531 3.26 -11.67 -15.73
C GLY A 531 4.31 -11.90 -16.85
N PRO A 532 5.09 -13.00 -16.77
CA PRO A 532 5.17 -13.95 -15.66
C PRO A 532 5.81 -13.37 -14.37
N SER A 533 5.16 -13.59 -13.24
CA SER A 533 5.71 -13.29 -11.90
C SER A 533 6.22 -14.55 -11.18
N HIS A 534 6.73 -14.39 -9.96
CA HIS A 534 6.97 -15.47 -8.99
C HIS A 534 5.78 -16.45 -8.87
N TYR A 535 4.55 -15.95 -8.93
CA TYR A 535 3.34 -16.75 -8.72
C TYR A 535 2.92 -17.60 -9.91
N ARG A 536 3.45 -17.34 -11.11
CA ARG A 536 3.17 -18.09 -12.36
C ARG A 536 3.24 -19.61 -12.16
N THR A 537 4.20 -20.06 -11.35
CA THR A 537 4.38 -21.47 -10.94
C THR A 537 3.09 -22.08 -10.36
N GLU A 538 2.45 -21.36 -9.43
CA GLU A 538 1.24 -21.79 -8.73
C GLU A 538 -0.01 -21.56 -9.61
N THR A 539 -0.06 -20.46 -10.36
CA THR A 539 -1.12 -20.17 -11.35
C THR A 539 -1.28 -21.31 -12.34
N LEU A 540 -0.17 -21.74 -12.96
CA LEU A 540 -0.13 -22.87 -13.89
C LEU A 540 -0.48 -24.20 -13.20
N ARG A 541 -0.06 -24.40 -11.95
CA ARG A 541 -0.42 -25.61 -11.18
C ARG A 541 -1.93 -25.69 -10.95
N ILE A 542 -2.57 -24.59 -10.57
CA ILE A 542 -4.01 -24.53 -10.33
C ILE A 542 -4.77 -24.75 -11.63
N LEU A 543 -4.37 -24.10 -12.74
CA LEU A 543 -4.96 -24.33 -14.07
C LEU A 543 -4.84 -25.81 -14.49
N ARG A 544 -3.67 -26.43 -14.27
CA ARG A 544 -3.41 -27.86 -14.53
C ARG A 544 -4.27 -28.80 -13.68
N ASP A 545 -4.29 -28.60 -12.37
CA ASP A 545 -5.06 -29.44 -11.43
C ASP A 545 -6.58 -29.26 -11.60
N LYS A 546 -7.03 -28.06 -11.99
CA LYS A 546 -8.44 -27.74 -12.28
C LYS A 546 -8.86 -28.07 -13.71
N GLN A 547 -7.93 -28.28 -14.63
CA GLN A 547 -8.17 -28.57 -16.04
C GLN A 547 -8.90 -27.42 -16.76
N VAL A 548 -8.28 -26.24 -16.73
CA VAL A 548 -8.75 -24.97 -17.34
C VAL A 548 -7.58 -24.31 -18.07
N THR A 549 -7.81 -23.70 -19.23
CA THR A 549 -6.82 -22.87 -19.92
C THR A 549 -6.89 -21.41 -19.48
N GLY A 550 -5.74 -20.75 -19.52
CA GLY A 550 -5.60 -19.33 -19.26
C GLY A 550 -5.13 -18.58 -20.51
N VAL A 551 -5.50 -17.32 -20.62
CA VAL A 551 -5.06 -16.38 -21.65
C VAL A 551 -4.07 -15.41 -21.00
N PHE A 552 -2.78 -15.53 -21.34
CA PHE A 552 -1.73 -14.76 -20.67
C PHE A 552 -1.34 -13.52 -21.48
N MET A 553 -1.61 -12.34 -20.91
CA MET A 553 -1.11 -11.04 -21.38
C MET A 553 0.20 -10.77 -20.66
N ASP A 554 1.28 -11.41 -21.12
CA ASP A 554 2.61 -11.26 -20.51
C ASP A 554 3.34 -10.02 -21.03
N THR A 555 4.29 -9.51 -20.26
CA THR A 555 5.14 -8.36 -20.66
C THR A 555 6.47 -8.82 -21.24
N GLY A 556 7.01 -8.07 -22.22
CA GLY A 556 8.26 -8.41 -22.90
C GLY A 556 9.44 -8.57 -21.93
N THR A 557 9.61 -7.64 -21.00
CA THR A 557 10.68 -7.67 -19.98
C THR A 557 10.60 -8.87 -19.04
N ARG A 558 9.41 -9.28 -18.59
CA ARG A 558 9.25 -10.47 -17.73
C ARG A 558 9.49 -11.79 -18.48
N VAL A 559 9.14 -11.87 -19.77
CA VAL A 559 9.45 -13.04 -20.62
C VAL A 559 10.92 -13.10 -21.03
N GLU A 560 11.61 -11.96 -21.20
CA GLU A 560 13.07 -11.93 -21.41
C GLU A 560 13.85 -12.55 -20.23
N ALA A 561 13.39 -12.31 -19.00
CA ALA A 561 14.01 -12.83 -17.79
C ALA A 561 13.61 -14.29 -17.47
N ASN A 562 12.36 -14.70 -17.74
CA ASN A 562 11.86 -16.05 -17.48
C ASN A 562 11.22 -16.72 -18.72
N PRO A 563 11.97 -16.89 -19.83
CA PRO A 563 11.44 -17.41 -21.09
C PRO A 563 10.98 -18.88 -21.02
N GLN A 564 11.28 -19.59 -19.93
CA GLN A 564 10.78 -20.93 -19.65
C GLN A 564 9.26 -20.97 -19.46
N PHE A 565 8.63 -19.92 -18.94
CA PHE A 565 7.17 -19.87 -18.74
C PHE A 565 6.42 -19.73 -20.07
N ALA A 566 6.79 -18.74 -20.90
CA ALA A 566 6.16 -18.51 -22.20
C ALA A 566 6.17 -19.78 -23.09
N ARG A 567 7.32 -20.49 -23.15
CA ARG A 567 7.43 -21.78 -23.87
C ARG A 567 6.55 -22.88 -23.27
N PHE A 568 6.38 -22.89 -21.95
CA PHE A 568 5.59 -23.89 -21.24
C PHE A 568 4.08 -23.66 -21.43
N GLN A 569 3.61 -22.41 -21.36
CA GLN A 569 2.22 -22.00 -21.58
C GLN A 569 1.70 -22.52 -22.93
N LEU A 570 2.38 -22.18 -24.03
CA LEU A 570 2.01 -22.64 -25.38
C LEU A 570 2.03 -24.18 -25.53
N ALA A 571 2.96 -24.85 -24.83
CA ALA A 571 3.06 -26.32 -24.85
C ALA A 571 1.88 -27.01 -24.12
N GLU A 572 1.35 -26.40 -23.06
CA GLU A 572 0.18 -26.87 -22.31
C GLU A 572 -1.17 -26.45 -22.94
N GLY A 573 -1.13 -25.58 -23.96
CA GLY A 573 -2.31 -25.08 -24.66
C GLY A 573 -2.95 -23.87 -23.97
N HIS A 574 -2.15 -23.05 -23.29
CA HIS A 574 -2.54 -21.71 -22.88
C HIS A 574 -2.20 -20.71 -23.99
N GLU A 575 -2.97 -19.62 -24.10
CA GLU A 575 -2.62 -18.54 -25.02
C GLU A 575 -1.52 -17.65 -24.44
N LEU A 576 -0.68 -17.13 -25.33
CA LEU A 576 0.27 -16.06 -25.03
C LEU A 576 0.00 -14.88 -25.96
N LEU A 577 -0.36 -13.75 -25.38
CA LEU A 577 -0.76 -12.51 -26.07
C LEU A 577 0.02 -11.31 -25.49
N ASN A 578 -0.09 -10.16 -26.15
CA ASN A 578 0.81 -9.02 -25.95
C ASN A 578 0.33 -8.07 -24.83
N HIS A 579 1.22 -7.69 -23.91
CA HIS A 579 0.98 -6.67 -22.88
C HIS A 579 2.03 -5.54 -22.89
N THR A 580 2.58 -5.27 -24.09
CA THR A 580 3.74 -4.42 -24.38
C THR A 580 5.04 -4.90 -23.72
N HIS A 581 6.15 -4.21 -24.00
CA HIS A 581 7.48 -4.64 -23.56
C HIS A 581 7.76 -4.22 -22.11
N SER A 582 7.50 -2.94 -21.83
CA SER A 582 7.80 -2.30 -20.54
C SER A 582 6.56 -2.01 -19.67
N HIS A 583 5.40 -2.58 -20.00
CA HIS A 583 4.10 -2.30 -19.39
C HIS A 583 3.68 -0.81 -19.48
N ALA A 584 4.18 -0.09 -20.48
CA ALA A 584 3.97 1.34 -20.61
C ALA A 584 2.55 1.71 -21.08
N ASN A 585 1.96 2.75 -20.46
CA ASN A 585 0.66 3.27 -20.87
C ASN A 585 0.73 3.87 -22.28
N LEU A 586 0.21 3.11 -23.26
CA LEU A 586 0.28 3.47 -24.67
C LEU A 586 -0.35 4.83 -25.02
N SER A 587 -1.31 5.31 -24.22
CA SER A 587 -1.92 6.63 -24.43
C SER A 587 -0.99 7.80 -24.10
N GLN A 588 -0.06 7.62 -23.17
CA GLN A 588 0.96 8.63 -22.83
C GLN A 588 2.27 8.39 -23.59
N VAL A 589 2.64 7.16 -23.93
CA VAL A 589 3.68 6.87 -24.94
C VAL A 589 3.35 7.58 -26.26
N LEU A 590 2.09 7.52 -26.70
CA LEU A 590 1.62 8.27 -27.87
C LEU A 590 1.78 9.80 -27.72
N ALA A 591 1.63 10.34 -26.51
CA ALA A 591 1.74 11.77 -26.25
C ALA A 591 3.20 12.26 -26.19
N ALA A 592 4.12 11.43 -25.66
CA ALA A 592 5.53 11.76 -25.52
C ALA A 592 6.37 11.41 -26.78
N GLU A 593 6.08 10.28 -27.42
CA GLU A 593 6.90 9.68 -28.48
C GLU A 593 6.18 9.55 -29.83
N GLY A 594 4.87 9.82 -29.87
CA GLY A 594 4.06 9.67 -31.07
C GLY A 594 3.73 8.21 -31.43
N PRO A 595 3.14 7.98 -32.63
CA PRO A 595 2.69 6.66 -33.05
C PRO A 595 3.77 5.59 -33.12
N ASP A 596 5.03 5.97 -33.34
CA ASP A 596 6.12 5.02 -33.51
C ASP A 596 6.69 4.53 -32.16
N GLY A 597 6.53 5.30 -31.07
CA GLY A 597 6.74 4.80 -29.71
C GLY A 597 5.75 3.69 -29.36
N VAL A 598 4.46 3.88 -29.67
CA VAL A 598 3.41 2.86 -29.50
C VAL A 598 3.72 1.59 -30.30
N ARG A 599 4.13 1.74 -31.57
CA ARG A 599 4.55 0.60 -32.40
C ARG A 599 5.76 -0.12 -31.83
N ARG A 600 6.76 0.63 -31.34
CA ARG A 600 7.97 0.09 -30.74
C ARG A 600 7.68 -0.76 -29.50
N GLU A 601 6.85 -0.27 -28.58
CA GLU A 601 6.45 -1.02 -27.38
C GLU A 601 5.80 -2.37 -27.71
N ILE A 602 4.86 -2.38 -28.67
CA ILE A 602 4.13 -3.59 -29.08
C ILE A 602 5.07 -4.57 -29.81
N LEU A 603 5.90 -4.08 -30.74
CA LEU A 603 6.81 -4.91 -31.52
C LEU A 603 8.01 -5.41 -30.72
N ALA A 604 8.45 -4.69 -29.68
CA ALA A 604 9.50 -5.15 -28.79
C ALA A 604 9.04 -6.36 -27.95
N ALA A 605 7.79 -6.39 -27.49
CA ALA A 605 7.21 -7.59 -26.88
C ALA A 605 7.11 -8.76 -27.85
N GLU A 606 6.59 -8.53 -29.07
CA GLU A 606 6.51 -9.57 -30.12
C GLU A 606 7.91 -10.16 -30.44
N ALA A 607 8.95 -9.32 -30.45
CA ALA A 607 10.33 -9.74 -30.64
C ALA A 607 10.92 -10.50 -29.43
N ALA A 608 10.65 -10.05 -28.20
CA ALA A 608 11.05 -10.73 -26.97
C ALA A 608 10.49 -12.16 -26.90
N PHE A 609 9.20 -12.32 -27.19
CA PHE A 609 8.50 -13.61 -27.18
C PHE A 609 9.01 -14.54 -28.29
N ALA A 610 9.26 -14.00 -29.49
CA ALA A 610 9.91 -14.74 -30.57
C ALA A 610 11.34 -15.19 -30.19
N ALA A 611 12.12 -14.34 -29.52
CA ALA A 611 13.47 -14.67 -29.03
C ALA A 611 13.46 -15.72 -27.90
N ALA A 612 12.43 -15.71 -27.05
CA ALA A 612 12.18 -16.75 -26.05
C ALA A 612 11.83 -18.12 -26.69
N GLY A 613 11.50 -18.16 -27.99
CA GLY A 613 11.03 -19.35 -28.69
C GLY A 613 9.54 -19.65 -28.45
N ALA A 614 8.77 -18.62 -28.12
CA ALA A 614 7.35 -18.69 -27.78
C ALA A 614 6.61 -17.47 -28.37
N PRO A 615 6.43 -17.37 -29.70
CA PRO A 615 5.71 -16.25 -30.31
C PRO A 615 4.25 -16.22 -29.85
N ILE A 616 3.62 -15.03 -29.90
CA ILE A 616 2.18 -14.89 -29.58
C ILE A 616 1.32 -15.83 -30.42
N SER A 617 0.28 -16.41 -29.83
CA SER A 617 -0.64 -17.34 -30.52
C SER A 617 -1.27 -16.70 -31.76
N PHE A 618 -1.68 -15.45 -31.61
CA PHE A 618 -2.14 -14.56 -32.67
C PHE A 618 -1.90 -13.10 -32.24
N LYS A 619 -2.19 -12.14 -33.12
CA LYS A 619 -2.07 -10.70 -32.82
C LYS A 619 -3.18 -10.20 -31.90
N GLY A 620 -3.16 -10.65 -30.65
CA GLY A 620 -3.94 -10.08 -29.56
C GLY A 620 -3.08 -9.23 -28.64
N ILE A 621 -3.65 -8.12 -28.17
CA ILE A 621 -3.04 -7.22 -27.19
C ILE A 621 -4.07 -6.77 -26.16
N ARG A 622 -3.71 -6.77 -24.88
CA ARG A 622 -4.35 -5.89 -23.90
C ARG A 622 -3.40 -4.73 -23.62
N PRO A 623 -3.77 -3.47 -23.90
CA PRO A 623 -3.00 -2.33 -23.48
C PRO A 623 -2.87 -2.31 -21.94
N PRO A 624 -1.67 -2.03 -21.38
CA PRO A 624 -1.47 -1.75 -19.96
C PRO A 624 -2.55 -0.82 -19.40
N PHE A 625 -3.04 -1.09 -18.19
CA PHE A 625 -4.16 -0.38 -17.55
C PHE A 625 -5.50 -0.37 -18.33
N GLY A 626 -5.61 -1.10 -19.45
CA GLY A 626 -6.66 -0.89 -20.45
C GLY A 626 -6.57 0.46 -21.19
N ALA A 627 -5.49 1.22 -21.01
CA ALA A 627 -5.43 2.65 -21.33
C ALA A 627 -5.05 2.92 -22.81
N ALA A 628 -5.99 2.63 -23.72
CA ALA A 628 -5.87 2.96 -25.14
C ALA A 628 -6.92 3.98 -25.60
N ASN A 629 -6.49 5.22 -25.82
CA ASN A 629 -7.32 6.24 -26.45
C ASN A 629 -7.62 5.90 -27.93
N ALA A 630 -8.58 6.62 -28.53
CA ALA A 630 -9.04 6.35 -29.89
C ALA A 630 -7.98 6.51 -31.01
N GLN A 631 -6.78 7.04 -30.74
CA GLN A 631 -5.66 7.02 -31.67
C GLN A 631 -4.72 5.82 -31.42
N VAL A 632 -4.48 5.43 -30.17
CA VAL A 632 -3.80 4.16 -29.82
C VAL A 632 -4.55 2.97 -30.42
N LEU A 633 -5.87 2.90 -30.24
CA LEU A 633 -6.70 1.81 -30.78
C LEU A 633 -6.64 1.72 -32.33
N ARG A 634 -6.47 2.86 -33.02
CA ARG A 634 -6.24 2.87 -34.48
C ARG A 634 -4.86 2.35 -34.84
N ILE A 635 -3.81 2.76 -34.12
CA ILE A 635 -2.44 2.25 -34.35
C ILE A 635 -2.38 0.73 -34.15
N ILE A 636 -3.05 0.22 -33.11
CA ILE A 636 -3.19 -1.22 -32.85
C ILE A 636 -3.89 -1.93 -34.01
N ALA A 637 -5.04 -1.42 -34.47
CA ALA A 637 -5.76 -1.99 -35.61
C ALA A 637 -4.95 -1.92 -36.93
N ASP A 638 -4.25 -0.82 -37.19
CA ASP A 638 -3.36 -0.65 -38.35
C ASP A 638 -2.18 -1.65 -38.36
N MET A 639 -1.76 -2.13 -37.18
CA MET A 639 -0.74 -3.18 -37.03
C MET A 639 -1.30 -4.61 -37.20
N GLY A 640 -2.61 -4.74 -37.44
CA GLY A 640 -3.33 -6.01 -37.52
C GLY A 640 -3.55 -6.69 -36.17
N TYR A 641 -3.59 -5.93 -35.07
CA TYR A 641 -3.87 -6.43 -33.73
C TYR A 641 -5.32 -6.19 -33.32
N THR A 642 -5.92 -7.17 -32.61
CA THR A 642 -7.20 -7.00 -31.89
C THR A 642 -6.90 -6.57 -30.45
N ALA A 643 -7.58 -5.53 -29.96
CA ALA A 643 -7.46 -5.04 -28.59
C ALA A 643 -8.47 -5.71 -27.66
N TYR A 644 -7.99 -6.47 -26.67
CA TYR A 644 -8.80 -7.20 -25.69
C TYR A 644 -9.04 -6.31 -24.48
N MET A 645 -10.32 -6.14 -24.15
CA MET A 645 -10.77 -5.40 -22.97
C MET A 645 -11.53 -6.34 -22.06
N THR A 646 -11.25 -6.24 -20.76
CA THR A 646 -11.91 -7.00 -19.69
C THR A 646 -13.43 -6.90 -19.80
N ARG A 647 -14.13 -8.04 -19.76
CA ARG A 647 -15.60 -8.07 -19.72
C ARG A 647 -16.12 -8.11 -18.27
N ILE A 648 -15.45 -8.85 -17.38
CA ILE A 648 -15.64 -8.80 -15.92
C ILE A 648 -14.30 -8.87 -15.19
N GLY A 649 -14.20 -8.22 -14.04
CA GLY A 649 -12.98 -8.18 -13.24
C GLY A 649 -13.27 -7.81 -11.79
N THR A 650 -12.22 -7.86 -10.97
CA THR A 650 -12.21 -7.34 -9.61
C THR A 650 -10.82 -6.81 -9.33
N ASP A 651 -10.68 -6.03 -8.28
CA ASP A 651 -9.43 -5.69 -7.60
C ASP A 651 -8.74 -6.91 -6.98
N ASP A 652 -8.52 -8.00 -7.75
CA ASP A 652 -7.79 -9.19 -7.30
C ASP A 652 -6.34 -8.86 -6.91
N TRP A 653 -5.87 -7.78 -7.51
CA TRP A 653 -4.60 -7.14 -7.33
C TRP A 653 -4.46 -6.38 -5.99
N VAL A 654 -5.53 -6.09 -5.24
CA VAL A 654 -5.41 -5.46 -3.90
C VAL A 654 -5.03 -6.51 -2.85
N PRO A 655 -3.88 -6.42 -2.17
CA PRO A 655 -3.37 -7.54 -1.36
C PRO A 655 -4.18 -7.92 -0.11
N GLU A 656 -5.04 -7.04 0.41
CA GLU A 656 -6.00 -7.38 1.47
C GLU A 656 -7.19 -8.21 0.96
N ARG A 657 -7.40 -8.28 -0.37
CA ARG A 657 -8.49 -9.08 -0.93
C ARG A 657 -8.16 -10.56 -0.77
N THR A 658 -8.77 -11.15 0.26
CA THR A 658 -8.71 -12.59 0.45
C THR A 658 -9.24 -13.31 -0.78
N ALA A 659 -8.67 -14.48 -1.07
CA ALA A 659 -9.10 -15.40 -2.11
C ALA A 659 -10.62 -15.54 -2.25
N ARG A 660 -11.35 -15.52 -1.12
CA ARG A 660 -12.81 -15.59 -1.10
C ARG A 660 -13.48 -14.29 -1.55
N GLN A 661 -13.02 -13.11 -1.12
CA GLN A 661 -13.57 -11.83 -1.58
C GLN A 661 -13.39 -11.64 -3.09
N ILE A 662 -12.23 -12.03 -3.63
CA ILE A 662 -11.94 -12.02 -5.07
C ILE A 662 -12.90 -12.96 -5.82
N SER A 663 -12.95 -14.23 -5.37
CA SER A 663 -13.83 -15.24 -5.97
C SER A 663 -15.31 -14.83 -5.93
N ASP A 664 -15.81 -14.41 -4.77
CA ASP A 664 -17.23 -14.08 -4.59
C ASP A 664 -17.62 -12.82 -5.42
N ALA A 665 -16.72 -11.83 -5.56
CA ALA A 665 -16.93 -10.65 -6.40
C ALA A 665 -16.94 -10.97 -7.92
N LEU A 666 -16.14 -11.93 -8.38
CA LEU A 666 -16.16 -12.40 -9.76
C LEU A 666 -17.37 -13.32 -10.04
N VAL A 667 -17.68 -14.21 -9.11
CA VAL A 667 -18.86 -15.11 -9.17
C VAL A 667 -20.16 -14.31 -9.32
N ALA A 668 -20.29 -13.19 -8.61
CA ALA A 668 -21.44 -12.29 -8.70
C ALA A 668 -21.64 -11.64 -10.09
N GLN A 669 -20.60 -11.61 -10.94
CA GLN A 669 -20.61 -10.99 -12.26
C GLN A 669 -20.69 -12.00 -13.43
N LEU A 670 -20.61 -13.31 -13.17
CA LEU A 670 -20.51 -14.33 -14.22
C LEU A 670 -21.72 -14.33 -15.17
N HIS A 671 -21.44 -14.14 -16.45
CA HIS A 671 -22.38 -14.34 -17.56
C HIS A 671 -21.69 -15.11 -18.71
N PRO A 672 -22.45 -15.75 -19.63
CA PRO A 672 -21.87 -16.40 -20.81
C PRO A 672 -21.06 -15.42 -21.65
N GLY A 673 -19.92 -15.87 -22.17
CA GLY A 673 -19.02 -15.04 -22.97
C GLY A 673 -18.27 -13.99 -22.16
N ALA A 674 -18.14 -14.14 -20.85
CA ALA A 674 -17.30 -13.26 -20.03
C ALA A 674 -15.82 -13.64 -20.12
N ILE A 675 -14.97 -12.63 -20.30
CA ILE A 675 -13.52 -12.70 -20.14
C ILE A 675 -13.23 -12.11 -18.76
N ILE A 676 -12.75 -12.97 -17.86
CA ILE A 676 -12.38 -12.64 -16.48
C ILE A 676 -10.95 -12.09 -16.50
N SER A 677 -10.75 -10.87 -16.00
CA SER A 677 -9.39 -10.39 -15.66
C SER A 677 -9.02 -10.85 -14.26
N LEU A 678 -7.88 -11.53 -14.18
CA LEU A 678 -7.02 -11.64 -13.01
C LEU A 678 -5.63 -11.12 -13.39
N HIS A 679 -4.74 -10.97 -12.42
CA HIS A 679 -3.34 -10.58 -12.66
C HIS A 679 -2.41 -11.66 -12.10
N ASP A 680 -1.44 -12.10 -12.90
CA ASP A 680 -0.50 -13.13 -12.49
C ASP A 680 0.63 -12.52 -11.66
N GLY A 681 0.33 -12.13 -10.42
CA GLY A 681 1.23 -11.28 -9.66
C GLY A 681 1.37 -9.90 -10.33
N PRO A 682 0.35 -9.03 -10.18
CA PRO A 682 0.53 -7.61 -10.41
C PRO A 682 1.53 -7.16 -9.36
N TYR A 683 2.77 -6.88 -9.78
CA TYR A 683 3.94 -6.91 -8.91
C TYR A 683 4.19 -8.32 -8.29
N ASP A 684 5.42 -8.65 -7.85
CA ASP A 684 5.77 -9.94 -7.19
C ASP A 684 5.32 -10.01 -5.71
N THR A 685 4.05 -9.72 -5.45
CA THR A 685 3.53 -9.16 -4.19
C THR A 685 2.28 -9.87 -3.63
N PRO A 686 1.83 -9.65 -2.37
CA PRO A 686 1.00 -10.60 -1.63
C PRO A 686 -0.49 -10.62 -2.02
N ALA A 687 -0.88 -9.91 -3.09
CA ALA A 687 -2.10 -10.23 -3.84
C ALA A 687 -1.99 -11.57 -4.57
N GLY A 688 -0.80 -11.96 -5.07
CA GLY A 688 -0.61 -13.19 -5.84
C GLY A 688 -1.11 -14.48 -5.16
N PRO A 689 -0.88 -14.70 -3.84
CA PRO A 689 -1.50 -15.78 -3.09
C PRO A 689 -3.03 -15.64 -2.95
N GLY A 690 -3.53 -14.39 -2.89
CA GLY A 690 -4.95 -14.05 -2.95
C GLY A 690 -5.58 -14.47 -4.29
N THR A 691 -5.05 -13.97 -5.41
CA THR A 691 -5.47 -14.32 -6.78
C THR A 691 -5.39 -15.82 -7.04
N ASN A 692 -4.31 -16.50 -6.64
CA ASN A 692 -4.20 -17.94 -6.82
C ASN A 692 -5.21 -18.72 -5.96
N GLY A 693 -5.38 -18.35 -4.69
CA GLY A 693 -6.46 -18.92 -3.89
C GLY A 693 -7.85 -18.66 -4.49
N ALA A 694 -8.06 -17.49 -5.09
CA ALA A 694 -9.32 -17.10 -5.73
C ALA A 694 -9.59 -17.91 -7.00
N LEU A 695 -8.58 -18.10 -7.85
CA LEU A 695 -8.66 -18.88 -9.10
C LEU A 695 -9.21 -20.29 -8.84
N ALA A 696 -8.72 -20.96 -7.80
CA ALA A 696 -9.19 -22.29 -7.43
C ALA A 696 -10.66 -22.31 -6.98
N LEU A 697 -11.10 -21.30 -6.21
CA LEU A 697 -12.48 -21.16 -5.74
C LEU A 697 -13.45 -20.77 -6.86
N LEU A 698 -13.03 -19.83 -7.72
CA LEU A 698 -13.78 -19.31 -8.86
C LEU A 698 -14.10 -20.40 -9.88
N ILE A 699 -13.12 -21.27 -10.20
CA ILE A 699 -13.31 -22.38 -11.13
C ILE A 699 -14.34 -23.37 -10.60
N ASP A 700 -14.33 -23.68 -9.30
CA ASP A 700 -15.31 -24.60 -8.69
C ASP A 700 -16.71 -23.96 -8.65
N ALA A 701 -16.83 -22.72 -8.15
CA ALA A 701 -18.11 -22.02 -8.05
C ALA A 701 -18.76 -21.76 -9.43
N ALA A 702 -17.96 -21.43 -10.45
CA ALA A 702 -18.44 -21.31 -11.82
C ALA A 702 -19.00 -22.64 -12.35
N ARG A 703 -18.33 -23.76 -12.08
CA ARG A 703 -18.80 -25.11 -12.46
C ARG A 703 -20.08 -25.52 -11.73
N GLU A 704 -20.19 -25.22 -10.43
CA GLU A 704 -21.44 -25.41 -9.67
C GLU A 704 -22.61 -24.60 -10.24
N LEU A 705 -22.35 -23.38 -10.70
CA LEU A 705 -23.31 -22.52 -11.39
C LEU A 705 -23.61 -22.95 -12.84
N GLY A 706 -22.96 -24.01 -13.34
CA GLY A 706 -23.17 -24.53 -14.70
C GLY A 706 -22.47 -23.73 -15.80
N TYR A 707 -21.34 -23.09 -15.49
CA TYR A 707 -20.40 -22.54 -16.47
C TYR A 707 -19.32 -23.56 -16.86
N CYS A 708 -18.73 -23.33 -18.02
CA CYS A 708 -17.54 -24.02 -18.54
C CYS A 708 -16.45 -23.01 -18.88
N PHE A 709 -15.23 -23.50 -19.09
CA PHE A 709 -14.08 -22.68 -19.44
C PHE A 709 -13.62 -22.95 -20.88
N GLY A 710 -13.00 -21.93 -21.47
CA GLY A 710 -12.39 -21.96 -22.80
C GLY A 710 -11.45 -20.74 -22.99
N THR A 711 -11.06 -20.48 -24.23
CA THR A 711 -10.11 -19.41 -24.59
C THR A 711 -10.80 -18.22 -25.28
N VAL A 712 -10.04 -17.19 -25.66
CA VAL A 712 -10.50 -16.10 -26.54
C VAL A 712 -9.97 -16.29 -27.96
N ASP A 713 -10.84 -16.13 -28.95
CA ASP A 713 -10.43 -16.13 -30.35
C ASP A 713 -9.89 -14.75 -30.78
N ARG A 714 -9.36 -14.68 -32.01
CA ARG A 714 -8.83 -13.45 -32.64
C ARG A 714 -9.86 -12.30 -32.81
N HIS A 715 -11.15 -12.58 -32.63
CA HIS A 715 -12.25 -11.63 -32.76
C HIS A 715 -12.74 -11.08 -31.41
N GLY A 716 -12.25 -11.63 -30.29
CA GLY A 716 -12.61 -11.20 -28.95
C GLY A 716 -13.66 -12.07 -28.27
N ASP A 717 -14.08 -13.19 -28.87
CA ASP A 717 -15.16 -14.03 -28.35
C ASP A 717 -14.65 -15.31 -27.67
N VAL A 718 -15.43 -15.78 -26.70
CA VAL A 718 -15.04 -16.92 -25.83
C VAL A 718 -15.42 -18.23 -26.51
N VAL A 719 -14.45 -18.85 -27.18
CA VAL A 719 -14.60 -20.13 -27.86
C VAL A 719 -14.31 -21.31 -26.93
N ALA A 720 -14.60 -22.54 -27.38
CA ALA A 720 -14.28 -23.73 -26.59
C ALA A 720 -12.81 -24.09 -26.77
N ASP A 721 -12.17 -24.44 -25.67
CA ASP A 721 -10.78 -24.86 -25.64
C ASP A 721 -10.62 -25.99 -24.61
N ARG A 722 -9.50 -26.70 -24.69
CA ARG A 722 -9.21 -27.92 -23.94
C ARG A 722 -7.77 -27.84 -23.45
N LEU A 723 -7.61 -27.61 -22.14
CA LEU A 723 -6.31 -27.78 -21.50
C LEU A 723 -5.77 -29.17 -21.82
N ILE A 724 -4.51 -29.23 -22.25
CA ILE A 724 -3.80 -30.50 -22.29
C ILE A 724 -2.48 -30.37 -21.55
N PRO A 725 -2.41 -30.91 -20.30
CA PRO A 725 -1.21 -30.86 -19.50
C PRO A 725 0.03 -31.31 -20.27
N ALA A 726 0.96 -30.39 -20.44
CA ALA A 726 2.25 -30.70 -21.04
C ALA A 726 2.99 -31.67 -20.12
N ASN A 727 3.49 -32.80 -20.66
CA ASN A 727 4.19 -33.86 -19.92
C ASN A 727 5.62 -33.46 -19.51
N GLN A 728 5.74 -32.27 -18.91
CA GLN A 728 6.92 -31.60 -18.41
C GLN A 728 6.58 -30.95 -17.05
N PRO A 729 7.56 -30.79 -16.14
CA PRO A 729 7.34 -30.07 -14.88
C PRO A 729 6.96 -28.63 -15.15
N ILE A 730 6.14 -28.05 -14.27
CA ILE A 730 5.86 -26.61 -14.29
C ILE A 730 7.18 -25.87 -13.99
N PRO A 731 7.53 -24.79 -14.71
CA PRO A 731 8.76 -24.06 -14.47
C PRO A 731 8.67 -23.28 -13.15
N VAL A 732 9.83 -22.83 -12.67
CA VAL A 732 9.93 -21.85 -11.58
C VAL A 732 10.52 -20.55 -12.12
N VAL A 733 10.37 -19.45 -11.37
CA VAL A 733 11.15 -18.24 -11.63
C VAL A 733 12.63 -18.53 -11.41
N GLU A 734 13.46 -18.09 -12.35
CA GLU A 734 14.93 -18.19 -12.28
C GLU A 734 15.56 -16.80 -12.12
N ASN A 735 14.94 -15.77 -12.71
CA ASN A 735 15.37 -14.38 -12.60
C ASN A 735 14.14 -13.51 -12.26
N PRO A 736 13.82 -13.25 -10.99
CA PRO A 736 12.70 -12.35 -10.65
C PRO A 736 12.97 -10.97 -11.28
N VAL A 737 11.92 -10.36 -11.84
CA VAL A 737 11.99 -9.01 -12.41
C VAL A 737 11.26 -8.09 -11.44
N PRO A 738 11.98 -7.31 -10.62
CA PRO A 738 11.37 -6.33 -9.74
C PRO A 738 10.45 -5.44 -10.57
N TYR A 739 9.20 -5.35 -10.17
CA TYR A 739 8.20 -4.59 -10.87
C TYR A 739 8.55 -3.10 -10.74
N ALA A 740 9.13 -2.54 -11.80
CA ALA A 740 9.55 -1.15 -11.81
C ALA A 740 8.32 -0.24 -11.63
N PRO A 741 8.37 0.77 -10.74
CA PRO A 741 7.21 1.60 -10.44
C PRO A 741 6.69 2.26 -11.71
N LEU A 742 5.41 2.07 -11.97
CA LEU A 742 4.75 2.48 -13.19
C LEU A 742 4.69 4.01 -13.25
N VAL A 743 5.54 4.61 -14.08
CA VAL A 743 5.59 6.07 -14.23
C VAL A 743 4.38 6.55 -15.05
N PHE A 744 3.18 6.63 -14.43
CA PHE A 744 2.12 7.57 -14.81
C PHE A 744 1.18 7.89 -13.63
N PRO A 745 0.65 9.13 -13.54
CA PRO A 745 -0.12 9.59 -12.38
C PRO A 745 -1.57 9.08 -12.42
N GLY A 746 -2.05 8.64 -11.25
CA GLY A 746 -3.35 7.99 -11.07
C GLY A 746 -3.17 6.51 -10.75
N GLU A 747 -2.74 6.22 -9.53
CA GLU A 747 -2.28 4.90 -9.09
C GLU A 747 -3.42 3.87 -8.96
N PRO A 748 -3.18 2.60 -9.32
CA PRO A 748 -3.94 1.46 -8.79
C PRO A 748 -3.70 1.30 -7.28
N PRO A 749 -4.65 0.71 -6.54
CA PRO A 749 -4.54 0.54 -5.08
C PRO A 749 -3.43 -0.43 -4.59
N GLU A 750 -2.63 0.05 -3.64
CA GLU A 750 -1.65 -0.62 -2.74
C GLU A 750 -2.34 -1.47 -1.62
N PRO A 751 -1.62 -2.27 -0.78
CA PRO A 751 -0.15 -2.35 -0.61
C PRO A 751 0.58 -3.65 -0.95
N TYR A 752 1.67 -3.50 -1.68
CA TYR A 752 2.30 -4.56 -2.45
C TYR A 752 3.74 -4.90 -2.00
N VAL A 753 3.92 -5.95 -1.20
CA VAL A 753 5.23 -6.42 -0.65
C VAL A 753 5.96 -7.43 -1.55
N ILE A 754 7.08 -7.05 -2.16
CA ILE A 754 7.90 -7.96 -3.01
C ILE A 754 8.38 -9.18 -2.21
N LEU A 755 8.27 -10.39 -2.79
CA LEU A 755 8.83 -11.62 -2.20
C LEU A 755 10.32 -11.83 -2.54
N ASP A 756 11.09 -12.28 -1.53
CA ASP A 756 12.48 -12.78 -1.63
C ASP A 756 12.59 -14.21 -2.21
#